data_AF-A0A0G3G4R6-F1
#
_entry.id   AF-A0A0G3G4R6-F1
#
_cell.length_a   1.000
_cell.length_b   1.000
_cell.length_c   1.000
_cell.angle_alpha   90.00
_cell.angle_beta   90.00
_cell.angle_gamma   90.00
#
_symmetry.space_group_name_H-M   'P 1'
#
loop_
_entity.id
_entity.type
_entity.pdbx_description
1 polymer ?
#
loop_
_entity_poly.entity_id
_entity_poly.type
_entity_poly.pdbx_seq_one_letter_code
_entity_poly.pdbx_strand_id
1 'polypeptide(L)'
;MSTATIAPRLAGFQRWRRTKDRSARYMIGFFGIAVVGALTLMFVYLLSETLPMFQGAKLDPLTEYDAPGGADTRTVHLAVNRHREMAVRITDDRRAVFFRPNTGEIVREQTLPIPDDVRVTSFTAAEPRTRLVALGLDNGQVLAIEYEYNERFTPEGREYDPRVVYPLGDEDSALLDIDGDGPAISVVGIQRGSSGIRVAATTEDGRIRLVQFEETTSMMTGETQVRRSAYDMPALPEGSTATRILLDITGRIMLVGDDQGRLHSYDIRRPASATLEDSKRVIRGDEAEVTSLEYLLGTVSIVVGGSDGSVTQYMLVRDADNVNRITRVREFPAHAGPVTNIQPEYIRKGFLTADETGQIKIHYPTSQRTLVERQITDQALHRVYVDPRNRLLIAIDEAENWHLQRLENRHPEVSFHVLWQKVWYEGRSGGDYVWQSSSATDEFEPKFSLIPLTIGTIKAAFYAMLFATPLAIMGAIYSAYFMSARMRTLTKPSIELMEALPTVILGFLAGLWLAPFIEANLPAVASILILLPLSMLLMAFVWTRVLPEQVRAFIPAGWEAAILIPVILLVGWFAVTLSPLIEIWMFGGDARQWLTDNGITYDQRNALVIGIAMGFAVIPTIYSISEDAVFNVPKHLTQGSLALGATPWQTVVRVVLLTASPGIFSAVMIGFGRAVGETMIVLMATGNSPVVNFNIFEGMRTLSANIAVEMPEAAVGGSHFRILFLAALVLFALTFFVNTVAEIVRQRLRNKYASL
;
A
#
# COMPACT_ATOMS: atom_id res chain seq x y z
N MET A 1 17.73 52.13 60.80
CA MET A 1 16.31 52.01 60.37
C MET A 1 15.60 51.06 61.31
N SER A 2 14.52 51.51 61.97
CA SER A 2 13.80 50.75 63.01
C SER A 2 13.09 49.52 62.45
N THR A 3 13.06 48.43 63.23
CA THR A 3 12.34 47.17 62.98
C THR A 3 10.86 47.36 62.61
N ALA A 4 10.25 48.50 62.98
CA ALA A 4 8.89 48.88 62.62
C ALA A 4 8.69 49.15 61.11
N THR A 5 9.76 49.38 60.34
CA THR A 5 9.68 49.67 58.89
C THR A 5 9.93 48.47 57.98
N ILE A 6 10.48 47.37 58.50
CA ILE A 6 10.87 46.18 57.72
C ILE A 6 9.72 45.15 57.63
N ALA A 7 8.94 45.00 58.71
CA ALA A 7 7.80 44.07 58.78
C ALA A 7 6.70 44.28 57.71
N PRO A 8 6.23 45.50 57.41
CA PRO A 8 5.20 45.70 56.38
C PRO A 8 5.71 45.44 54.95
N ARG A 9 6.98 45.73 54.66
CA ARG A 9 7.60 45.43 53.36
C ARG A 9 7.75 43.92 53.14
N LEU A 10 8.19 43.16 54.16
CA LEU A 10 8.25 41.70 54.11
C LEU A 10 6.86 41.05 53.96
N ALA A 11 5.83 41.59 54.63
CA ALA A 11 4.45 41.11 54.48
C ALA A 11 3.90 41.34 53.05
N GLY A 12 4.23 42.47 52.42
CA GLY A 12 3.91 42.75 51.02
C GLY A 12 4.59 41.77 50.05
N PHE A 13 5.90 41.53 50.24
CA PHE A 13 6.64 40.53 49.46
C PHE A 13 6.12 39.10 49.63
N GLN A 14 5.74 38.71 50.86
CA GLN A 14 5.16 37.39 51.12
C GLN A 14 3.76 37.23 50.51
N ARG A 15 2.92 38.27 50.55
CA ARG A 15 1.62 38.26 49.86
C ARG A 15 1.82 38.13 48.36
N TRP A 16 2.69 38.95 47.75
CA TRP A 16 3.01 38.90 46.33
C TRP A 16 3.57 37.53 45.91
N ARG A 17 4.48 36.93 46.71
CA ARG A 17 4.98 35.57 46.48
C ARG A 17 3.87 34.54 46.53
N ARG A 18 2.99 34.57 47.55
CA ARG A 18 1.84 33.66 47.64
C ARG A 18 0.87 33.81 46.46
N THR A 19 0.63 35.02 45.99
CA THR A 19 -0.20 35.26 44.79
C THR A 19 0.46 34.66 43.56
N LYS A 20 1.77 34.85 43.39
CA LYS A 20 2.55 34.25 42.30
C LYS A 20 2.58 32.72 42.36
N ASP A 21 2.80 32.13 43.52
CA ASP A 21 2.80 30.67 43.71
C ASP A 21 1.42 30.08 43.39
N ARG A 22 0.35 30.77 43.81
CA ARG A 22 -1.02 30.36 43.53
C ARG A 22 -1.35 30.50 42.04
N SER A 23 -0.98 31.61 41.40
CA SER A 23 -1.20 31.80 39.97
C SER A 23 -0.41 30.79 39.14
N ALA A 24 0.87 30.54 39.49
CA ALA A 24 1.71 29.55 38.84
C ALA A 24 1.11 28.15 38.93
N ARG A 25 0.60 27.74 40.10
CA ARG A 25 -0.06 26.44 40.27
C ARG A 25 -1.28 26.28 39.37
N TYR A 26 -2.15 27.29 39.31
CA TYR A 26 -3.33 27.24 38.43
C TYR A 26 -2.93 27.26 36.95
N MET A 27 -1.93 28.07 36.58
CA MET A 27 -1.43 28.16 35.22
C MET A 27 -0.82 26.82 34.76
N ILE A 28 0.04 26.19 35.58
CA ILE A 28 0.64 24.88 35.29
C ILE A 28 -0.45 23.80 35.21
N GLY A 29 -1.41 23.79 36.15
CA GLY A 29 -2.53 22.85 36.13
C GLY A 29 -3.39 23.00 34.88
N PHE A 30 -3.73 24.24 34.50
CA PHE A 30 -4.49 24.55 33.31
C PHE A 30 -3.77 24.10 32.03
N PHE A 31 -2.49 24.46 31.85
CA PHE A 31 -1.72 24.04 30.68
C PHE A 31 -1.51 22.52 30.64
N GLY A 32 -1.31 21.87 31.78
CA GLY A 32 -1.23 20.40 31.85
C GLY A 32 -2.51 19.73 31.35
N ILE A 33 -3.68 20.19 31.82
CA ILE A 33 -4.98 19.69 31.35
C ILE A 33 -5.21 20.05 29.88
N ALA A 34 -4.83 21.25 29.44
CA ALA A 34 -4.98 21.70 28.06
C ALA A 34 -4.15 20.84 27.09
N VAL A 35 -2.93 20.43 27.46
CA VAL A 35 -2.10 19.51 26.65
C VAL A 35 -2.78 18.15 26.51
N VAL A 36 -3.30 17.58 27.60
CA VAL A 36 -4.04 16.30 27.54
C VAL A 36 -5.30 16.44 26.69
N GLY A 37 -6.03 17.56 26.83
CA GLY A 37 -7.18 17.89 26.00
C GLY A 37 -6.82 18.00 24.51
N ALA A 38 -5.73 18.68 24.16
CA ALA A 38 -5.24 18.79 22.79
C ALA A 38 -4.84 17.43 22.20
N LEU A 39 -4.13 16.58 22.95
CA LEU A 39 -3.78 15.23 22.52
C LEU A 39 -5.03 14.36 22.29
N THR A 40 -6.04 14.51 23.15
CA THR A 40 -7.31 13.79 23.03
C THR A 40 -8.09 14.26 21.80
N LEU A 41 -8.17 15.58 21.57
CA LEU A 41 -8.80 16.16 20.39
C LEU A 41 -8.09 15.73 19.10
N MET A 42 -6.75 15.69 19.11
CA MET A 42 -5.97 15.18 17.99
C MET A 42 -6.30 13.71 17.71
N PHE A 43 -6.37 12.86 18.74
CA PHE A 43 -6.77 11.47 18.58
C PHE A 43 -8.20 11.33 18.01
N VAL A 44 -9.17 12.08 18.55
CA VAL A 44 -10.55 12.09 18.05
C VAL A 44 -10.60 12.54 16.59
N TYR A 45 -9.81 13.56 16.22
CA TYR A 45 -9.72 14.04 14.85
C TYR A 45 -9.15 12.97 13.90
N LEU A 46 -8.00 12.37 14.25
CA LEU A 46 -7.39 11.27 13.47
C LEU A 46 -8.38 10.09 13.30
N LEU A 47 -9.10 9.73 14.36
CA LEU A 47 -10.10 8.66 14.32
C LEU A 47 -11.28 9.04 13.43
N SER A 48 -11.78 10.27 13.52
CA SER A 48 -12.91 10.75 12.72
C SER A 48 -12.60 10.77 11.22
N GLU A 49 -11.36 11.07 10.83
CA GLU A 49 -10.94 11.06 9.43
C GLU A 49 -10.71 9.63 8.91
N THR A 50 -10.41 8.69 9.80
CA THR A 50 -10.14 7.29 9.46
C THR A 50 -11.41 6.45 9.30
N LEU A 51 -12.39 6.62 10.19
CA LEU A 51 -13.58 5.76 10.28
C LEU A 51 -14.40 5.63 8.97
N PRO A 52 -14.60 6.69 8.16
CA PRO A 52 -15.38 6.61 6.93
C PRO A 52 -14.86 5.57 5.91
N MET A 53 -13.56 5.23 5.93
CA MET A 53 -12.99 4.26 5.01
C MET A 53 -13.49 2.83 5.22
N PHE A 54 -13.92 2.50 6.44
CA PHE A 54 -14.38 1.16 6.77
C PHE A 54 -15.88 0.96 6.50
N GLN A 55 -16.61 2.02 6.13
CA GLN A 55 -18.01 1.91 5.75
C GLN A 55 -18.18 1.15 4.43
N GLY A 56 -19.27 0.39 4.31
CA GLY A 56 -19.64 -0.29 3.07
C GLY A 56 -20.23 0.66 2.04
N ALA A 57 -20.67 0.11 0.91
CA ALA A 57 -21.41 0.88 -0.09
C ALA A 57 -22.84 1.13 0.40
N LYS A 58 -23.42 2.27 0.02
CA LYS A 58 -24.84 2.58 0.25
C LYS A 58 -25.58 2.63 -1.07
N LEU A 59 -26.82 2.12 -1.04
CA LEU A 59 -27.75 2.10 -2.16
C LEU A 59 -29.05 2.75 -1.70
N ASP A 60 -29.36 3.91 -2.27
CA ASP A 60 -30.61 4.62 -2.00
C ASP A 60 -31.51 4.57 -3.25
N PRO A 61 -32.76 4.08 -3.15
CA PRO A 61 -33.68 4.06 -4.29
C PRO A 61 -33.93 5.46 -4.85
N LEU A 62 -33.93 5.59 -6.17
CA LEU A 62 -34.21 6.85 -6.87
C LEU A 62 -35.57 6.83 -7.55
N THR A 63 -35.72 6.01 -8.60
CA THR A 63 -36.93 5.92 -9.40
C THR A 63 -37.01 4.55 -10.05
N GLU A 64 -38.22 4.17 -10.43
CA GLU A 64 -38.50 2.97 -11.21
C GLU A 64 -39.31 3.37 -12.44
N TYR A 65 -38.98 2.80 -13.59
CA TYR A 65 -39.70 3.02 -14.84
C TYR A 65 -39.49 1.84 -15.81
N ASP A 66 -40.39 1.71 -16.78
CA ASP A 66 -40.30 0.68 -17.83
C ASP A 66 -39.21 1.02 -18.84
N ALA A 67 -38.56 0.00 -19.42
CA ALA A 67 -37.42 0.20 -20.30
C ALA A 67 -37.70 1.20 -21.47
N PRO A 68 -36.86 2.23 -21.66
CA PRO A 68 -37.02 3.20 -22.73
C PRO A 68 -36.94 2.53 -24.11
N GLY A 69 -37.93 2.79 -24.97
CA GLY A 69 -38.06 2.13 -26.28
C GLY A 69 -38.92 0.87 -26.27
N GLY A 70 -39.53 0.53 -25.13
CA GLY A 70 -40.51 -0.55 -24.96
C GLY A 70 -39.98 -1.69 -24.10
N ALA A 71 -40.83 -2.22 -23.21
CA ALA A 71 -40.55 -3.38 -22.36
C ALA A 71 -40.64 -4.71 -23.12
N ASP A 72 -41.21 -4.72 -24.34
CA ASP A 72 -41.38 -5.92 -25.16
C ASP A 72 -40.06 -6.43 -25.79
N THR A 73 -38.95 -5.72 -25.57
CA THR A 73 -37.64 -5.97 -26.20
C THR A 73 -36.58 -6.06 -25.12
N ARG A 74 -35.59 -6.94 -25.26
CA ARG A 74 -34.63 -7.23 -24.20
C ARG A 74 -33.42 -6.30 -24.26
N THR A 75 -32.96 -5.82 -23.12
CA THR A 75 -31.76 -5.00 -23.00
C THR A 75 -30.48 -5.85 -23.06
N VAL A 76 -29.75 -5.76 -24.17
CA VAL A 76 -28.46 -6.46 -24.34
C VAL A 76 -27.26 -5.63 -23.91
N HIS A 77 -27.33 -4.30 -23.97
CA HIS A 77 -26.31 -3.41 -23.42
C HIS A 77 -26.93 -2.15 -22.82
N LEU A 78 -26.29 -1.63 -21.79
CA LEU A 78 -26.62 -0.34 -21.22
C LEU A 78 -25.34 0.42 -20.92
N ALA A 79 -25.30 1.69 -21.31
CA ALA A 79 -24.26 2.60 -20.87
C ALA A 79 -24.81 4.01 -20.62
N VAL A 80 -24.24 4.67 -19.62
CA VAL A 80 -24.59 6.03 -19.20
C VAL A 80 -23.35 6.90 -19.28
N ASN A 81 -23.49 8.12 -19.79
CA ASN A 81 -22.38 9.06 -19.87
C ASN A 81 -21.90 9.51 -18.47
N ARG A 82 -20.67 10.01 -18.39
CA ARG A 82 -20.05 10.48 -17.12
C ARG A 82 -20.85 11.55 -16.36
N HIS A 83 -21.76 12.25 -17.04
CA HIS A 83 -22.58 13.31 -16.48
C HIS A 83 -23.96 12.83 -16.02
N ARG A 84 -24.36 11.60 -16.37
CA ARG A 84 -25.70 11.02 -16.12
C ARG A 84 -26.82 11.84 -16.74
N GLU A 85 -26.53 12.45 -17.88
CA GLU A 85 -27.47 13.27 -18.66
C GLU A 85 -27.96 12.50 -19.90
N MET A 86 -27.14 11.56 -20.41
CA MET A 86 -27.45 10.71 -21.55
C MET A 86 -27.10 9.25 -21.28
N ALA A 87 -27.91 8.35 -21.80
CA ALA A 87 -27.70 6.91 -21.75
C ALA A 87 -27.99 6.30 -23.13
N VAL A 88 -27.45 5.11 -23.37
CA VAL A 88 -27.72 4.28 -24.55
C VAL A 88 -28.13 2.90 -24.08
N ARG A 89 -29.24 2.42 -24.65
CA ARG A 89 -29.75 1.05 -24.53
C ARG A 89 -29.59 0.40 -25.89
N ILE A 90 -28.88 -0.73 -25.94
CA ILE A 90 -28.86 -1.58 -27.14
C ILE A 90 -29.80 -2.74 -26.84
N THR A 91 -30.69 -3.02 -27.79
CA THR A 91 -31.72 -4.06 -27.68
C THR A 91 -31.44 -5.23 -28.61
N ASP A 92 -32.06 -6.37 -28.33
CA ASP A 92 -32.02 -7.57 -29.19
C ASP A 92 -32.80 -7.38 -30.50
N ASP A 93 -33.75 -6.45 -30.55
CA ASP A 93 -34.55 -6.11 -31.74
C ASP A 93 -33.87 -5.12 -32.70
N ARG A 94 -32.54 -5.04 -32.67
CA ARG A 94 -31.69 -4.28 -33.62
C ARG A 94 -31.81 -2.76 -33.48
N ARG A 95 -32.03 -2.24 -32.26
CA ARG A 95 -32.11 -0.79 -32.01
C ARG A 95 -31.07 -0.31 -31.00
N ALA A 96 -30.61 0.92 -31.21
CA ALA A 96 -29.89 1.72 -30.24
C ALA A 96 -30.78 2.90 -29.81
N VAL A 97 -31.27 2.85 -28.57
CA VAL A 97 -32.14 3.87 -27.98
C VAL A 97 -31.32 4.77 -27.07
N PHE A 98 -31.20 6.04 -27.43
CA PHE A 98 -30.57 7.06 -26.61
C PHE A 98 -31.64 7.81 -25.82
N PHE A 99 -31.45 7.92 -24.51
CA PHE A 99 -32.47 8.46 -23.60
C PHE A 99 -31.84 9.17 -22.41
N ARG A 100 -32.66 9.90 -21.66
CA ARG A 100 -32.29 10.55 -20.40
C ARG A 100 -32.46 9.56 -19.23
N PRO A 101 -31.40 9.17 -18.51
CA PRO A 101 -31.47 8.10 -17.51
C PRO A 101 -32.38 8.42 -16.32
N ASN A 102 -32.57 9.70 -15.96
CA ASN A 102 -33.40 10.05 -14.81
C ASN A 102 -34.91 10.04 -15.11
N THR A 103 -35.31 10.19 -16.37
CA THR A 103 -36.72 10.33 -16.78
C THR A 103 -37.20 9.22 -17.71
N GLY A 104 -36.28 8.46 -18.32
CA GLY A 104 -36.61 7.49 -19.38
C GLY A 104 -36.96 8.13 -20.72
N GLU A 105 -36.89 9.46 -20.84
CA GLU A 105 -37.26 10.20 -22.06
C GLU A 105 -36.30 9.87 -23.21
N ILE A 106 -36.86 9.36 -24.31
CA ILE A 106 -36.11 9.02 -25.52
C ILE A 106 -35.70 10.31 -26.25
N VAL A 107 -34.41 10.42 -26.54
CA VAL A 107 -33.81 11.55 -27.26
C VAL A 107 -33.60 11.20 -28.72
N ARG A 108 -33.14 9.98 -29.00
CA ARG A 108 -32.89 9.48 -30.36
C ARG A 108 -33.02 7.97 -30.39
N GLU A 109 -33.52 7.46 -31.50
CA GLU A 109 -33.58 6.04 -31.79
C GLU A 109 -32.89 5.81 -33.13
N GLN A 110 -32.03 4.80 -33.19
CA GLN A 110 -31.29 4.44 -34.40
C GLN A 110 -31.40 2.92 -34.60
N THR A 111 -31.85 2.51 -35.77
CA THR A 111 -31.83 1.11 -36.19
C THR A 111 -30.40 0.71 -36.53
N LEU A 112 -29.96 -0.44 -36.03
CA LEU A 112 -28.66 -1.02 -36.34
C LEU A 112 -28.67 -1.63 -37.74
N PRO A 113 -27.53 -1.66 -38.46
CA PRO A 113 -27.43 -2.14 -39.84
C PRO A 113 -27.44 -3.68 -39.90
N ILE A 114 -28.47 -4.29 -39.35
CA ILE A 114 -28.70 -5.74 -39.35
C ILE A 114 -29.86 -6.02 -40.31
N PRO A 115 -29.68 -6.87 -41.33
CA PRO A 115 -30.74 -7.22 -42.27
C PRO A 115 -32.02 -7.72 -41.57
N ASP A 116 -33.19 -7.49 -42.19
CA ASP A 116 -34.50 -7.83 -41.60
C ASP A 116 -34.76 -9.32 -41.40
N ASP A 117 -34.06 -10.16 -42.14
CA ASP A 117 -34.09 -11.62 -42.07
C ASP A 117 -33.09 -12.21 -41.06
N VAL A 118 -32.22 -11.37 -40.48
CA VAL A 118 -31.12 -11.79 -39.61
C VAL A 118 -31.42 -11.44 -38.14
N ARG A 119 -31.15 -12.38 -37.23
CA ARG A 119 -31.41 -12.22 -35.79
C ARG A 119 -30.12 -12.15 -34.99
N VAL A 120 -30.18 -11.42 -33.87
CA VAL A 120 -29.10 -11.39 -32.86
C VAL A 120 -29.16 -12.68 -32.04
N THR A 121 -28.05 -13.41 -31.99
CA THR A 121 -27.92 -14.70 -31.28
C THR A 121 -27.02 -14.60 -30.06
N SER A 122 -26.03 -13.71 -30.08
CA SER A 122 -25.10 -13.52 -28.97
C SER A 122 -24.64 -12.08 -28.83
N PHE A 123 -24.12 -11.74 -27.65
CA PHE A 123 -23.73 -10.37 -27.30
C PHE A 123 -22.48 -10.37 -26.43
N THR A 124 -21.63 -9.37 -26.63
CA THR A 124 -20.49 -9.08 -25.75
C THR A 124 -20.12 -7.61 -25.79
N ALA A 125 -19.48 -7.13 -24.72
CA ALA A 125 -18.88 -5.81 -24.67
C ALA A 125 -17.37 -5.97 -24.44
N ALA A 126 -16.58 -5.12 -25.10
CA ALA A 126 -15.17 -4.97 -24.77
C ALA A 126 -15.00 -4.26 -23.42
N GLU A 127 -13.76 -3.95 -23.03
CA GLU A 127 -13.50 -3.20 -21.80
C GLU A 127 -14.35 -1.89 -21.79
N PRO A 128 -15.08 -1.57 -20.70
CA PRO A 128 -16.11 -0.52 -20.71
C PRO A 128 -15.65 0.86 -21.20
N ARG A 129 -14.34 1.17 -21.07
CA ARG A 129 -13.72 2.42 -21.54
C ARG A 129 -13.68 2.56 -23.07
N THR A 130 -13.61 1.44 -23.78
CA THR A 130 -13.53 1.41 -25.24
C THR A 130 -14.86 1.73 -25.91
N ARG A 131 -15.98 1.57 -25.18
CA ARG A 131 -17.37 1.69 -25.69
C ARG A 131 -17.69 0.77 -26.86
N LEU A 132 -16.84 -0.23 -27.09
CA LEU A 132 -16.96 -1.17 -28.19
C LEU A 132 -17.83 -2.35 -27.75
N VAL A 133 -18.79 -2.69 -28.60
CA VAL A 133 -19.80 -3.71 -28.36
C VAL A 133 -19.94 -4.56 -29.61
N ALA A 134 -20.20 -5.86 -29.44
CA ALA A 134 -20.42 -6.78 -30.54
C ALA A 134 -21.70 -7.61 -30.36
N LEU A 135 -22.41 -7.78 -31.47
CA LEU A 135 -23.62 -8.59 -31.61
C LEU A 135 -23.31 -9.70 -32.60
N GLY A 136 -23.35 -10.96 -32.15
CA GLY A 136 -23.28 -12.12 -33.03
C GLY A 136 -24.64 -12.37 -33.67
N LEU A 137 -24.61 -12.75 -34.95
CA LEU A 137 -25.80 -12.91 -35.78
C LEU A 137 -25.99 -14.37 -36.21
N ASP A 138 -27.23 -14.72 -36.59
CA ASP A 138 -27.58 -16.07 -37.07
C ASP A 138 -27.05 -16.39 -38.49
N ASN A 139 -26.53 -15.39 -39.20
CA ASN A 139 -25.94 -15.53 -40.54
C ASN A 139 -24.40 -15.67 -40.54
N GLY A 140 -23.77 -15.90 -39.38
CA GLY A 140 -22.31 -16.07 -39.29
C GLY A 140 -21.49 -14.78 -39.25
N GLN A 141 -22.14 -13.61 -39.25
CA GLN A 141 -21.50 -12.29 -39.11
C GLN A 141 -21.54 -11.76 -37.67
N VAL A 142 -20.71 -10.76 -37.38
CA VAL A 142 -20.72 -10.01 -36.12
C VAL A 142 -20.87 -8.52 -36.41
N LEU A 143 -21.89 -7.87 -35.88
CA LEU A 143 -21.99 -6.42 -35.91
C LEU A 143 -21.13 -5.85 -34.78
N ALA A 144 -20.13 -5.03 -35.12
CA ALA A 144 -19.35 -4.28 -34.13
C ALA A 144 -19.75 -2.80 -34.15
N ILE A 145 -20.08 -2.25 -32.98
CA ILE A 145 -20.50 -0.86 -32.83
C ILE A 145 -19.81 -0.18 -31.65
N GLU A 146 -19.69 1.13 -31.77
CA GLU A 146 -19.35 2.04 -30.70
C GLU A 146 -20.48 3.05 -30.49
N TYR A 147 -20.54 3.63 -29.30
CA TYR A 147 -21.50 4.68 -29.00
C TYR A 147 -20.80 5.95 -28.53
N GLU A 148 -21.25 7.07 -29.09
CA GLU A 148 -20.79 8.40 -28.74
C GLU A 148 -21.96 9.26 -28.29
N TYR A 149 -21.69 10.18 -27.37
CA TYR A 149 -22.68 11.15 -26.90
C TYR A 149 -22.50 12.54 -27.51
N ASN A 150 -21.34 12.83 -28.12
CA ASN A 150 -20.89 14.13 -28.66
C ASN A 150 -21.45 15.36 -27.95
N GLU A 151 -20.66 15.95 -27.06
CA GLU A 151 -21.07 17.12 -26.27
C GLU A 151 -20.69 18.44 -26.95
N ARG A 152 -21.64 19.37 -27.01
CA ARG A 152 -21.42 20.76 -27.41
C ARG A 152 -21.84 21.70 -26.28
N PHE A 153 -21.00 22.68 -25.98
CA PHE A 153 -21.31 23.70 -24.98
C PHE A 153 -21.97 24.90 -25.65
N THR A 154 -23.23 25.15 -25.31
CA THR A 154 -23.97 26.35 -25.71
C THR A 154 -24.15 27.27 -24.50
N PRO A 155 -24.51 28.56 -24.69
CA PRO A 155 -24.82 29.46 -23.58
C PRO A 155 -25.97 28.98 -22.68
N GLU A 156 -26.81 28.09 -23.20
CA GLU A 156 -28.00 27.54 -22.56
C GLU A 156 -27.72 26.23 -21.81
N GLY A 157 -26.58 25.57 -22.06
CA GLY A 157 -26.17 24.36 -21.38
C GLY A 157 -25.27 23.44 -22.20
N ARG A 158 -25.26 22.15 -21.83
CA ARG A 158 -24.64 21.09 -22.64
C ARG A 158 -25.70 20.48 -23.54
N GLU A 159 -25.44 20.49 -24.84
CA GLU A 159 -26.22 19.73 -25.83
C GLU A 159 -25.47 18.45 -26.19
N TYR A 160 -26.22 17.39 -26.45
CA TYR A 160 -25.69 16.09 -26.85
C TYR A 160 -26.20 15.73 -28.24
N ASP A 161 -25.31 15.26 -29.11
CA ASP A 161 -25.64 14.62 -30.40
C ASP A 161 -25.23 13.15 -30.34
N PRO A 162 -26.01 12.32 -29.61
CA PRO A 162 -25.67 10.92 -29.46
C PRO A 162 -25.86 10.16 -30.77
N ARG A 163 -24.94 9.24 -31.05
CA ARG A 163 -24.98 8.38 -32.24
C ARG A 163 -24.21 7.09 -32.02
N VAL A 164 -24.61 6.06 -32.78
CA VAL A 164 -23.79 4.88 -33.00
C VAL A 164 -22.75 5.20 -34.07
N VAL A 165 -21.51 4.77 -33.85
CA VAL A 165 -20.41 4.86 -34.81
C VAL A 165 -19.83 3.47 -35.03
N TYR A 166 -19.21 3.26 -36.19
CA TYR A 166 -18.67 1.96 -36.58
C TYR A 166 -17.16 1.98 -36.49
N PRO A 167 -16.55 0.98 -35.83
CA PRO A 167 -15.15 1.08 -35.45
C PRO A 167 -14.16 0.97 -36.61
N LEU A 168 -14.59 0.44 -37.76
CA LEU A 168 -13.74 0.17 -38.93
C LEU A 168 -14.08 1.04 -40.15
N GLY A 169 -14.85 2.12 -39.95
CA GLY A 169 -15.27 3.03 -41.01
C GLY A 169 -16.77 3.31 -40.99
N ASP A 170 -17.41 3.10 -42.14
CA ASP A 170 -18.83 3.41 -42.35
C ASP A 170 -19.74 2.21 -42.09
N GLU A 171 -21.06 2.42 -42.22
CA GLU A 171 -22.11 1.42 -41.99
C GLU A 171 -21.93 0.13 -42.80
N ASP A 172 -21.44 0.25 -44.03
CA ASP A 172 -21.14 -0.89 -44.91
C ASP A 172 -20.03 -1.80 -44.38
N SER A 173 -19.19 -1.29 -43.47
CA SER A 173 -18.08 -2.01 -42.82
C SER A 173 -18.39 -2.45 -41.38
N ALA A 174 -19.60 -2.17 -40.90
CA ALA A 174 -20.03 -2.49 -39.53
C ALA A 174 -20.25 -4.00 -39.31
N LEU A 175 -20.75 -4.69 -40.34
CA LEU A 175 -20.93 -6.13 -40.35
C LEU A 175 -19.60 -6.82 -40.63
N LEU A 176 -18.98 -7.33 -39.58
CA LEU A 176 -17.73 -8.04 -39.64
C LEU A 176 -17.99 -9.46 -40.12
N ASP A 177 -17.42 -9.80 -41.27
CA ASP A 177 -17.39 -11.16 -41.76
C ASP A 177 -16.53 -12.01 -40.81
N ILE A 178 -17.19 -12.89 -40.05
CA ILE A 178 -16.54 -13.92 -39.26
C ILE A 178 -16.54 -15.22 -40.05
N ASP A 179 -17.69 -15.85 -40.38
CA ASP A 179 -17.80 -17.13 -41.14
C ASP A 179 -18.40 -17.09 -42.55
N GLY A 180 -18.39 -15.95 -43.23
CA GLY A 180 -19.21 -15.78 -44.44
C GLY A 180 -20.68 -16.10 -44.15
N ASP A 181 -21.38 -16.71 -45.12
CA ASP A 181 -22.73 -17.28 -44.94
C ASP A 181 -22.70 -18.60 -44.11
N GLY A 182 -21.98 -18.59 -42.99
CA GLY A 182 -21.78 -19.75 -42.12
C GLY A 182 -22.86 -19.89 -41.04
N PRO A 183 -22.72 -20.88 -40.15
CA PRO A 183 -23.68 -21.13 -39.06
C PRO A 183 -23.80 -19.95 -38.09
N ALA A 184 -24.88 -19.91 -37.33
CA ALA A 184 -25.15 -18.87 -36.34
C ALA A 184 -24.00 -18.72 -35.33
N ILE A 185 -23.70 -17.46 -34.96
CA ILE A 185 -22.69 -17.15 -33.95
C ILE A 185 -23.29 -17.35 -32.56
N SER A 186 -22.93 -18.44 -31.88
CA SER A 186 -23.45 -18.80 -30.55
C SER A 186 -22.79 -18.02 -29.41
N VAL A 187 -21.50 -17.70 -29.55
CA VAL A 187 -20.74 -16.89 -28.57
C VAL A 187 -19.81 -15.95 -29.31
N VAL A 188 -19.71 -14.71 -28.84
CA VAL A 188 -18.79 -13.70 -29.37
C VAL A 188 -17.98 -13.07 -28.24
N GLY A 189 -16.72 -12.78 -28.53
CA GLY A 189 -15.80 -11.97 -27.72
C GLY A 189 -15.18 -10.90 -28.62
N ILE A 190 -15.11 -9.65 -28.16
CA ILE A 190 -14.50 -8.55 -28.91
C ILE A 190 -13.54 -7.78 -28.02
N GLN A 191 -12.42 -7.33 -28.58
CA GLN A 191 -11.51 -6.43 -27.88
C GLN A 191 -10.77 -5.50 -28.84
N ARG A 192 -10.57 -4.26 -28.40
CA ARG A 192 -9.73 -3.29 -29.09
C ARG A 192 -8.27 -3.46 -28.67
N GLY A 193 -7.40 -3.71 -29.64
CA GLY A 193 -5.95 -3.70 -29.46
C GLY A 193 -5.32 -2.39 -29.94
N SER A 194 -3.99 -2.34 -29.97
CA SER A 194 -3.23 -1.16 -30.41
C SER A 194 -3.29 -0.90 -31.93
N SER A 195 -3.55 -1.93 -32.74
CA SER A 195 -3.52 -1.88 -34.22
C SER A 195 -4.89 -2.12 -34.87
N GLY A 196 -5.96 -2.23 -34.08
CA GLY A 196 -7.31 -2.52 -34.58
C GLY A 196 -8.14 -3.36 -33.61
N ILE A 197 -9.07 -4.16 -34.14
CA ILE A 197 -10.03 -4.96 -33.38
C ILE A 197 -9.79 -6.45 -33.58
N ARG A 198 -9.99 -7.22 -32.52
CA ARG A 198 -10.03 -8.68 -32.56
C ARG A 198 -11.41 -9.16 -32.16
N VAL A 199 -11.95 -10.09 -32.93
CA VAL A 199 -13.21 -10.77 -32.67
C VAL A 199 -12.92 -12.25 -32.59
N ALA A 200 -13.32 -12.88 -31.50
CA ALA A 200 -13.34 -14.32 -31.36
C ALA A 200 -14.80 -14.77 -31.32
N ALA A 201 -15.14 -15.81 -32.06
CA ALA A 201 -16.51 -16.30 -32.12
C ALA A 201 -16.56 -17.82 -32.15
N THR A 202 -17.58 -18.38 -31.51
CA THR A 202 -17.96 -19.78 -31.66
C THR A 202 -19.21 -19.84 -32.54
N THR A 203 -19.18 -20.72 -33.54
CA THR A 203 -20.35 -21.02 -34.38
C THR A 203 -21.18 -22.15 -33.76
N GLU A 204 -22.44 -22.29 -34.17
CA GLU A 204 -23.36 -23.31 -33.66
C GLU A 204 -22.85 -24.76 -33.83
N ASP A 205 -21.99 -24.99 -34.84
CA ASP A 205 -21.31 -26.28 -35.07
C ASP A 205 -20.08 -26.52 -34.16
N GLY A 206 -19.77 -25.60 -33.26
CA GLY A 206 -18.70 -25.71 -32.26
C GLY A 206 -17.31 -25.24 -32.72
N ARG A 207 -17.16 -24.70 -33.94
CA ARG A 207 -15.86 -24.13 -34.39
C ARG A 207 -15.59 -22.80 -33.71
N ILE A 208 -14.37 -22.62 -33.20
CA ILE A 208 -13.90 -21.35 -32.62
C ILE A 208 -13.00 -20.66 -33.63
N ARG A 209 -13.30 -19.40 -33.97
CA ARG A 209 -12.52 -18.62 -34.93
C ARG A 209 -12.14 -17.27 -34.37
N LEU A 210 -10.89 -16.89 -34.59
CA LEU A 210 -10.33 -15.60 -34.20
C LEU A 210 -10.06 -14.78 -35.47
N VAL A 211 -10.74 -13.66 -35.60
CA VAL A 211 -10.62 -12.73 -36.72
C VAL A 211 -10.03 -11.41 -36.23
N GLN A 212 -9.01 -10.94 -36.92
CA GLN A 212 -8.32 -9.69 -36.64
C GLN A 212 -8.57 -8.71 -37.78
N PHE A 213 -8.96 -7.50 -37.42
CA PHE A 213 -9.16 -6.37 -38.31
C PHE A 213 -8.13 -5.31 -37.94
N GLU A 214 -7.07 -5.19 -38.74
CA GLU A 214 -5.99 -4.23 -38.52
C GLU A 214 -6.17 -3.01 -39.42
N GLU A 215 -6.11 -1.83 -38.84
CA GLU A 215 -6.19 -0.57 -39.59
C GLU A 215 -4.80 -0.05 -39.90
N THR A 216 -4.54 0.23 -41.17
CA THR A 216 -3.29 0.86 -41.62
C THR A 216 -3.62 2.13 -42.39
N THR A 217 -3.30 3.29 -41.83
CA THR A 217 -3.45 4.58 -42.51
C THR A 217 -2.15 4.95 -43.21
N SER A 218 -2.23 5.16 -44.52
CA SER A 218 -1.10 5.63 -45.33
C SER A 218 -0.70 7.05 -44.94
N MET A 219 0.56 7.27 -44.55
CA MET A 219 1.05 8.61 -44.20
C MET A 219 1.15 9.56 -45.41
N MET A 220 1.16 9.02 -46.64
CA MET A 220 1.23 9.84 -47.87
C MET A 220 -0.14 10.22 -48.41
N THR A 221 -1.13 9.32 -48.34
CA THR A 221 -2.45 9.52 -48.93
C THR A 221 -3.55 9.78 -47.90
N GLY A 222 -3.32 9.46 -46.62
CA GLY A 222 -4.33 9.54 -45.56
C GLY A 222 -5.41 8.45 -45.65
N GLU A 223 -5.34 7.55 -46.63
CA GLU A 223 -6.30 6.45 -46.78
C GLU A 223 -6.04 5.36 -45.72
N THR A 224 -7.10 4.95 -45.03
CA THR A 224 -7.09 3.83 -44.09
C THR A 224 -7.51 2.56 -44.82
N GLN A 225 -6.67 1.52 -44.76
CA GLN A 225 -7.00 0.18 -45.23
C GLN A 225 -7.20 -0.75 -44.04
N VAL A 226 -8.26 -1.56 -44.08
CA VAL A 226 -8.55 -2.58 -43.07
C VAL A 226 -8.07 -3.93 -43.60
N ARG A 227 -7.12 -4.56 -42.90
CA ARG A 227 -6.63 -5.91 -43.20
C ARG A 227 -7.36 -6.93 -42.33
N ARG A 228 -8.12 -7.83 -42.96
CA ARG A 228 -8.75 -8.97 -42.31
C ARG A 228 -7.82 -10.18 -42.29
N SER A 229 -7.63 -10.78 -41.13
CA SER A 229 -6.94 -12.07 -40.95
C SER A 229 -7.78 -12.98 -40.08
N ALA A 230 -8.16 -14.16 -40.58
CA ALA A 230 -8.98 -15.13 -39.86
C ALA A 230 -8.17 -16.40 -39.56
N TYR A 231 -8.36 -16.94 -38.35
CA TYR A 231 -7.62 -18.09 -37.85
C TYR A 231 -8.57 -19.05 -37.13
N ASP A 232 -8.44 -20.35 -37.41
CA ASP A 232 -9.15 -21.40 -36.68
C ASP A 232 -8.42 -21.68 -35.36
N MET A 233 -9.15 -21.64 -34.25
CA MET A 233 -8.61 -21.93 -32.92
C MET A 233 -8.75 -23.42 -32.60
N PRO A 234 -7.87 -24.00 -31.76
CA PRO A 234 -8.02 -25.38 -31.33
C PRO A 234 -9.38 -25.60 -30.64
N ALA A 235 -10.06 -26.70 -31.00
CA ALA A 235 -11.35 -27.06 -30.42
C ALA A 235 -11.27 -27.26 -28.90
N LEU A 236 -12.41 -27.10 -28.22
CA LEU A 236 -12.51 -27.35 -26.80
C LEU A 236 -12.30 -28.85 -26.48
N PRO A 237 -11.63 -29.17 -25.36
CA PRO A 237 -11.49 -30.55 -24.89
C PRO A 237 -12.86 -31.21 -24.64
N GLU A 238 -12.91 -32.54 -24.77
CA GLU A 238 -14.08 -33.36 -24.37
C GLU A 238 -15.39 -33.04 -25.12
N GLY A 239 -15.34 -32.23 -26.18
CA GLY A 239 -16.52 -31.82 -26.96
C GLY A 239 -17.43 -30.85 -26.22
N SER A 240 -16.92 -30.15 -25.20
CA SER A 240 -17.69 -29.13 -24.47
C SER A 240 -18.05 -27.94 -25.36
N THR A 241 -19.15 -27.26 -25.05
CA THR A 241 -19.60 -26.10 -25.81
C THR A 241 -19.18 -24.81 -25.13
N ALA A 242 -18.74 -23.83 -25.92
CA ALA A 242 -18.35 -22.53 -25.40
C ALA A 242 -19.59 -21.79 -24.88
N THR A 243 -19.51 -21.23 -23.67
CA THR A 243 -20.56 -20.36 -23.10
C THR A 243 -20.16 -18.89 -23.13
N ARG A 244 -18.86 -18.59 -22.99
CA ARG A 244 -18.31 -17.23 -22.98
C ARG A 244 -16.91 -17.19 -23.58
N ILE A 245 -16.57 -16.11 -24.29
CA ILE A 245 -15.22 -15.83 -24.77
C ILE A 245 -14.78 -14.45 -24.28
N LEU A 246 -13.57 -14.38 -23.71
CA LEU A 246 -12.94 -13.13 -23.32
C LEU A 246 -11.59 -12.96 -24.03
N LEU A 247 -11.30 -11.71 -24.42
CA LEU A 247 -10.05 -11.30 -25.07
C LEU A 247 -9.38 -10.21 -24.23
N ASP A 248 -8.09 -10.37 -23.97
CA ASP A 248 -7.32 -9.39 -23.21
C ASP A 248 -6.91 -8.18 -24.07
N ILE A 249 -6.70 -7.01 -23.45
CA ILE A 249 -6.34 -5.77 -24.18
C ILE A 249 -4.99 -5.90 -24.93
N THR A 250 -4.10 -6.79 -24.48
CA THR A 250 -2.81 -6.99 -25.15
C THR A 250 -2.93 -7.91 -26.38
N GLY A 251 -4.05 -8.63 -26.51
CA GLY A 251 -4.33 -9.61 -27.57
C GLY A 251 -3.36 -10.77 -27.60
N ARG A 252 -2.92 -11.20 -26.43
CA ARG A 252 -2.00 -12.31 -26.24
C ARG A 252 -2.72 -13.54 -25.70
N ILE A 253 -3.87 -13.34 -25.06
CA ILE A 253 -4.58 -14.37 -24.34
C ILE A 253 -6.06 -14.33 -24.71
N MET A 254 -6.59 -15.49 -25.05
CA MET A 254 -8.03 -15.72 -25.18
C MET A 254 -8.46 -16.71 -24.12
N LEU A 255 -9.56 -16.39 -23.43
CA LEU A 255 -10.17 -17.29 -22.45
C LEU A 255 -11.53 -17.74 -22.96
N VAL A 256 -11.83 -19.03 -22.78
CA VAL A 256 -13.11 -19.61 -23.16
C VAL A 256 -13.68 -20.36 -21.95
N GLY A 257 -14.87 -19.95 -21.50
CA GLY A 257 -15.66 -20.72 -20.53
C GLY A 257 -16.52 -21.74 -21.27
N ASP A 258 -16.73 -22.91 -20.67
CA ASP A 258 -17.60 -23.96 -21.23
C ASP A 258 -18.80 -24.30 -20.35
N ASP A 259 -19.70 -25.10 -20.92
CA ASP A 259 -20.90 -25.66 -20.30
C ASP A 259 -20.58 -26.66 -19.18
N GLN A 260 -19.38 -27.24 -19.15
CA GLN A 260 -18.95 -28.17 -18.11
C GLN A 260 -18.32 -27.48 -16.89
N GLY A 261 -18.39 -26.15 -16.78
CA GLY A 261 -17.86 -25.43 -15.61
C GLY A 261 -16.33 -25.23 -15.65
N ARG A 262 -15.70 -25.34 -16.82
CA ARG A 262 -14.26 -25.18 -17.03
C ARG A 262 -13.94 -23.86 -17.74
N LEU A 263 -12.73 -23.37 -17.47
CA LEU A 263 -12.13 -22.23 -18.13
C LEU A 263 -10.88 -22.71 -18.87
N HIS A 264 -10.77 -22.33 -20.13
CA HIS A 264 -9.70 -22.71 -21.05
C HIS A 264 -8.91 -21.47 -21.45
N SER A 265 -7.59 -21.54 -21.41
CA SER A 265 -6.70 -20.43 -21.77
C SER A 265 -5.89 -20.75 -23.01
N TYR A 266 -6.01 -19.90 -24.01
CA TYR A 266 -5.33 -19.98 -25.29
C TYR A 266 -4.29 -18.87 -25.40
N ASP A 267 -3.07 -19.23 -25.81
CA ASP A 267 -2.07 -18.27 -26.26
C ASP A 267 -2.34 -17.89 -27.71
N ILE A 268 -2.68 -16.62 -27.91
CA ILE A 268 -2.99 -16.04 -29.23
C ILE A 268 -1.95 -15.00 -29.66
N ARG A 269 -0.75 -14.97 -29.03
CA ARG A 269 0.38 -14.14 -29.49
C ARG A 269 0.72 -14.39 -30.96
N ARG A 270 0.55 -15.64 -31.41
CA ARG A 270 0.67 -16.06 -32.80
C ARG A 270 -0.61 -16.82 -33.20
N PRO A 271 -1.66 -16.11 -33.65
CA PRO A 271 -2.97 -16.70 -33.93
C PRO A 271 -2.94 -17.92 -34.87
N ALA A 272 -2.07 -17.90 -35.88
CA ALA A 272 -1.91 -19.00 -36.84
C ALA A 272 -1.41 -20.32 -36.21
N SER A 273 -0.80 -20.25 -35.03
CA SER A 273 -0.29 -21.40 -34.28
C SER A 273 -0.77 -21.32 -32.82
N ALA A 274 -2.02 -20.87 -32.61
CA ALA A 274 -2.59 -20.75 -31.28
C ALA A 274 -2.64 -22.11 -30.58
N THR A 275 -2.31 -22.13 -29.28
CA THR A 275 -2.29 -23.35 -28.46
C THR A 275 -3.12 -23.17 -27.20
N LEU A 276 -3.86 -24.22 -26.83
CA LEU A 276 -4.49 -24.32 -25.53
C LEU A 276 -3.40 -24.56 -24.46
N GLU A 277 -3.11 -23.56 -23.63
CA GLU A 277 -2.05 -23.61 -22.60
C GLU A 277 -2.52 -24.27 -21.29
N ASP A 278 -3.77 -24.00 -20.89
CA ASP A 278 -4.31 -24.45 -19.60
C ASP A 278 -5.83 -24.66 -19.67
N SER A 279 -6.33 -25.64 -18.93
CA SER A 279 -7.76 -25.91 -18.79
C SER A 279 -8.05 -26.31 -17.34
N LYS A 280 -8.99 -25.61 -16.70
CA LYS A 280 -9.27 -25.81 -15.28
C LYS A 280 -10.75 -25.69 -14.98
N ARG A 281 -11.28 -26.61 -14.17
CA ARG A 281 -12.61 -26.47 -13.60
C ARG A 281 -12.63 -25.28 -12.63
N VAL A 282 -13.53 -24.33 -12.85
CA VAL A 282 -13.58 -23.06 -12.11
C VAL A 282 -14.79 -22.93 -11.17
N ILE A 283 -15.69 -23.91 -11.20
CA ILE A 283 -16.90 -23.98 -10.37
C ILE A 283 -16.85 -25.24 -9.48
N ARG A 284 -17.41 -25.14 -8.27
CA ARG A 284 -17.35 -26.22 -7.27
C ARG A 284 -18.42 -27.29 -7.47
N GLY A 285 -19.64 -26.94 -7.86
CA GLY A 285 -20.69 -27.92 -8.12
C GLY A 285 -20.30 -28.83 -9.29
N ASP A 286 -20.44 -30.15 -9.12
CA ASP A 286 -20.07 -31.13 -10.16
C ASP A 286 -20.93 -31.00 -11.43
N GLU A 287 -22.17 -30.52 -11.27
CA GLU A 287 -23.13 -30.24 -12.35
C GLU A 287 -23.33 -28.74 -12.61
N ALA A 288 -22.55 -27.87 -11.95
CA ALA A 288 -22.72 -26.42 -12.07
C ALA A 288 -21.92 -25.85 -13.25
N GLU A 289 -22.53 -24.89 -13.97
CA GLU A 289 -22.06 -24.32 -15.23
C GLU A 289 -21.61 -22.87 -15.06
N VAL A 290 -20.75 -22.37 -15.97
CA VAL A 290 -20.35 -20.96 -16.01
C VAL A 290 -21.46 -20.13 -16.62
N THR A 291 -22.18 -19.37 -15.79
CA THR A 291 -23.28 -18.50 -16.24
C THR A 291 -22.80 -17.10 -16.62
N SER A 292 -21.77 -16.59 -15.93
CA SER A 292 -21.19 -15.28 -16.20
C SER A 292 -19.66 -15.31 -16.07
N LEU A 293 -18.97 -14.64 -16.97
CA LEU A 293 -17.51 -14.61 -17.06
C LEU A 293 -17.10 -13.23 -17.55
N GLU A 294 -16.36 -12.47 -16.74
CA GLU A 294 -15.99 -11.09 -17.08
C GLU A 294 -14.55 -10.76 -16.67
N TYR A 295 -13.88 -9.94 -17.47
CA TYR A 295 -12.63 -9.30 -17.08
C TYR A 295 -12.91 -8.08 -16.20
N LEU A 296 -12.06 -7.85 -15.20
CA LEU A 296 -11.98 -6.56 -14.52
C LEU A 296 -11.10 -5.59 -15.33
N LEU A 297 -11.15 -4.31 -14.96
CA LEU A 297 -10.34 -3.23 -15.54
C LEU A 297 -8.87 -3.66 -15.76
N GLY A 298 -8.36 -3.51 -16.98
CA GLY A 298 -7.02 -3.92 -17.42
C GLY A 298 -6.89 -5.37 -17.89
N THR A 299 -7.96 -6.18 -17.85
CA THR A 299 -8.02 -7.57 -18.37
C THR A 299 -7.01 -8.56 -17.77
N VAL A 300 -6.61 -8.33 -16.51
CA VAL A 300 -5.71 -9.25 -15.79
C VAL A 300 -6.50 -10.20 -14.88
N SER A 301 -7.47 -9.66 -14.15
CA SER A 301 -8.34 -10.41 -13.24
C SER A 301 -9.62 -10.85 -13.93
N ILE A 302 -10.01 -12.10 -13.72
CA ILE A 302 -11.23 -12.68 -14.25
C ILE A 302 -12.18 -12.99 -13.10
N VAL A 303 -13.45 -12.66 -13.24
CA VAL A 303 -14.50 -13.07 -12.31
C VAL A 303 -15.39 -14.10 -12.98
N VAL A 304 -15.63 -15.20 -12.26
CA VAL A 304 -16.48 -16.32 -12.68
C VAL A 304 -17.69 -16.36 -11.77
N GLY A 305 -18.87 -16.31 -12.38
CA GLY A 305 -20.18 -16.55 -11.77
C GLY A 305 -20.70 -17.92 -12.19
N GLY A 306 -21.17 -18.72 -11.23
CA GLY A 306 -21.70 -20.06 -11.47
C GLY A 306 -23.21 -20.18 -11.31
N SER A 307 -23.76 -21.26 -11.86
CA SER A 307 -25.16 -21.64 -11.64
C SER A 307 -25.44 -22.09 -10.20
N ASP A 308 -24.40 -22.39 -9.42
CA ASP A 308 -24.50 -22.64 -7.97
C ASP A 308 -24.48 -21.34 -7.13
N GLY A 309 -24.53 -20.17 -7.78
CA GLY A 309 -24.43 -18.86 -7.14
C GLY A 309 -23.01 -18.47 -6.74
N SER A 310 -22.01 -19.30 -7.03
CA SER A 310 -20.62 -19.01 -6.65
C SER A 310 -20.04 -17.83 -7.43
N VAL A 311 -19.26 -16.98 -6.75
CA VAL A 311 -18.54 -15.85 -7.34
C VAL A 311 -17.06 -15.97 -6.95
N THR A 312 -16.19 -16.20 -7.92
CA THR A 312 -14.76 -16.47 -7.68
C THR A 312 -13.89 -15.65 -8.63
N GLN A 313 -12.80 -15.08 -8.11
CA GLN A 313 -11.79 -14.41 -8.94
C GLN A 313 -10.63 -15.35 -9.26
N TYR A 314 -10.26 -15.35 -10.54
CA TYR A 314 -9.11 -16.04 -11.10
C TYR A 314 -8.13 -15.03 -11.70
N MET A 315 -6.87 -15.43 -11.78
CA MET A 315 -5.81 -14.71 -12.50
C MET A 315 -4.94 -15.72 -13.22
N LEU A 316 -4.27 -15.28 -14.27
CA LEU A 316 -3.21 -16.05 -14.91
C LEU A 316 -1.89 -15.76 -14.19
N VAL A 317 -1.36 -16.80 -13.54
CA VAL A 317 -0.13 -16.71 -12.76
C VAL A 317 0.91 -17.59 -13.41
N ARG A 318 2.12 -17.05 -13.60
CA ARG A 318 3.23 -17.83 -14.17
C ARG A 318 3.73 -18.87 -13.17
N ASP A 319 3.82 -20.11 -13.63
CA ASP A 319 4.46 -21.20 -12.91
C ASP A 319 6.00 -21.16 -13.05
N ALA A 320 6.68 -22.16 -12.48
CA ALA A 320 8.14 -22.27 -12.52
C ALA A 320 8.69 -22.46 -13.95
N ASP A 321 7.87 -22.99 -14.85
CA ASP A 321 8.18 -23.18 -16.27
C ASP A 321 7.82 -21.94 -17.11
N ASN A 322 7.43 -20.84 -16.46
CA ASN A 322 7.04 -19.57 -17.07
C ASN A 322 5.80 -19.69 -17.98
N VAL A 323 4.92 -20.66 -17.70
CA VAL A 323 3.62 -20.86 -18.34
C VAL A 323 2.52 -20.21 -17.49
N ASN A 324 1.59 -19.51 -18.14
CA ASN A 324 0.46 -18.90 -17.46
C ASN A 324 -0.57 -19.97 -17.06
N ARG A 325 -0.83 -20.10 -15.76
CA ARG A 325 -1.81 -21.05 -15.21
C ARG A 325 -3.00 -20.33 -14.63
N ILE A 326 -4.20 -20.85 -14.90
CA ILE A 326 -5.46 -20.39 -14.31
C ILE A 326 -5.41 -20.68 -12.82
N THR A 327 -5.24 -19.62 -12.04
CA THR A 327 -5.03 -19.72 -10.60
C THR A 327 -6.19 -19.08 -9.88
N ARG A 328 -6.80 -19.86 -8.96
CA ARG A 328 -7.87 -19.38 -8.10
C ARG A 328 -7.27 -18.45 -7.05
N VAL A 329 -7.71 -17.19 -7.01
CA VAL A 329 -7.08 -16.18 -6.16
C VAL A 329 -7.92 -15.89 -4.92
N ARG A 330 -9.24 -15.76 -5.07
CA ARG A 330 -10.16 -15.50 -3.95
C ARG A 330 -11.61 -15.82 -4.30
N GLU A 331 -12.42 -15.99 -3.27
CA GLU A 331 -13.85 -16.27 -3.34
C GLU A 331 -14.64 -15.16 -2.66
N PHE A 332 -15.85 -14.91 -3.15
CA PHE A 332 -16.80 -13.97 -2.56
C PHE A 332 -18.04 -14.73 -2.05
N PRO A 333 -18.82 -14.13 -1.13
CA PRO A 333 -20.09 -14.68 -0.69
C PRO A 333 -20.98 -15.03 -1.87
N ALA A 334 -21.40 -16.29 -1.94
CA ALA A 334 -22.27 -16.81 -3.00
C ALA A 334 -23.66 -16.15 -2.95
N HIS A 335 -24.31 -16.12 -4.10
CA HIS A 335 -25.73 -15.78 -4.26
C HIS A 335 -26.62 -16.95 -3.85
N ALA A 336 -27.91 -16.67 -3.61
CA ALA A 336 -28.89 -17.71 -3.29
C ALA A 336 -29.35 -18.47 -4.54
N GLY A 337 -29.31 -17.81 -5.70
CA GLY A 337 -29.54 -18.41 -7.01
C GLY A 337 -28.34 -18.24 -7.94
N PRO A 338 -28.43 -18.80 -9.17
CA PRO A 338 -27.44 -18.61 -10.23
C PRO A 338 -27.08 -17.14 -10.47
N VAL A 339 -25.81 -16.89 -10.78
CA VAL A 339 -25.35 -15.53 -11.13
C VAL A 339 -25.74 -15.23 -12.57
N THR A 340 -26.57 -14.21 -12.79
CA THR A 340 -27.09 -13.86 -14.11
C THR A 340 -26.20 -12.86 -14.84
N ASN A 341 -25.59 -11.94 -14.10
CA ASN A 341 -24.76 -10.88 -14.66
C ASN A 341 -23.63 -10.47 -13.71
N ILE A 342 -22.46 -10.20 -14.29
CA ILE A 342 -21.33 -9.55 -13.63
C ILE A 342 -21.09 -8.23 -14.37
N GLN A 343 -20.98 -7.14 -13.64
CA GLN A 343 -20.69 -5.81 -14.20
C GLN A 343 -19.42 -5.25 -13.56
N PRO A 344 -18.30 -5.18 -14.29
CA PRO A 344 -17.10 -4.48 -13.85
C PRO A 344 -17.34 -2.97 -13.70
N GLU A 345 -16.68 -2.33 -12.74
CA GLU A 345 -16.61 -0.86 -12.66
C GLU A 345 -15.69 -0.29 -13.75
N TYR A 346 -15.95 0.96 -14.17
CA TYR A 346 -15.25 1.61 -15.29
C TYR A 346 -13.83 2.09 -15.02
N ILE A 347 -13.54 2.50 -13.78
CA ILE A 347 -12.32 3.23 -13.41
C ILE A 347 -11.60 2.63 -12.19
N ARG A 348 -12.19 1.60 -11.58
CA ARG A 348 -11.60 0.87 -10.45
C ARG A 348 -11.84 -0.62 -10.69
N LYS A 349 -11.13 -1.46 -9.96
CA LYS A 349 -11.23 -2.92 -10.08
C LYS A 349 -12.43 -3.53 -9.36
N GLY A 350 -13.41 -2.73 -8.94
CA GLY A 350 -14.64 -3.22 -8.33
C GLY A 350 -15.54 -3.89 -9.37
N PHE A 351 -16.48 -4.71 -8.91
CA PHE A 351 -17.50 -5.29 -9.78
C PHE A 351 -18.79 -5.56 -9.00
N LEU A 352 -19.88 -5.69 -9.74
CA LEU A 352 -21.20 -5.99 -9.23
C LEU A 352 -21.66 -7.34 -9.76
N THR A 353 -22.48 -8.02 -8.99
CA THR A 353 -23.11 -9.27 -9.39
C THR A 353 -24.61 -9.19 -9.13
N ALA A 354 -25.39 -9.81 -10.01
CA ALA A 354 -26.83 -9.98 -9.88
C ALA A 354 -27.19 -11.47 -9.99
N ASP A 355 -28.29 -11.87 -9.38
CA ASP A 355 -28.80 -13.24 -9.44
C ASP A 355 -30.27 -13.34 -9.86
N GLU A 356 -30.71 -14.58 -10.06
CA GLU A 356 -32.08 -14.94 -10.44
C GLU A 356 -33.12 -14.64 -9.35
N THR A 357 -32.67 -14.41 -8.12
CA THR A 357 -33.58 -14.11 -7.01
C THR A 357 -33.90 -12.63 -6.92
N GLY A 358 -33.20 -11.78 -7.66
CA GLY A 358 -33.36 -10.32 -7.62
C GLY A 358 -32.41 -9.60 -6.65
N GLN A 359 -31.36 -10.31 -6.20
CA GLN A 359 -30.35 -9.79 -5.29
C GLN A 359 -29.16 -9.24 -6.07
N ILE A 360 -28.59 -8.13 -5.58
CA ILE A 360 -27.31 -7.61 -6.03
C ILE A 360 -26.27 -7.62 -4.92
N LYS A 361 -25.01 -7.84 -5.31
CA LYS A 361 -23.84 -7.67 -4.45
C LYS A 361 -22.81 -6.78 -5.14
N ILE A 362 -22.15 -5.94 -4.36
CA ILE A 362 -21.02 -5.12 -4.84
C ILE A 362 -19.76 -5.61 -4.17
N HIS A 363 -18.77 -5.95 -4.97
CA HIS A 363 -17.52 -6.52 -4.52
C HIS A 363 -16.35 -5.61 -4.88
N TYR A 364 -15.33 -5.64 -4.03
CA TYR A 364 -14.03 -5.07 -4.37
C TYR A 364 -12.93 -6.11 -4.12
N PRO A 365 -12.33 -6.65 -5.19
CA PRO A 365 -11.47 -7.82 -5.08
C PRO A 365 -10.25 -7.57 -4.20
N THR A 366 -9.47 -6.51 -4.44
CA THR A 366 -8.22 -6.22 -3.72
C THR A 366 -8.45 -6.12 -2.22
N SER A 367 -9.59 -5.56 -1.80
CA SER A 367 -9.94 -5.41 -0.39
C SER A 367 -10.61 -6.64 0.23
N GLN A 368 -10.93 -7.65 -0.58
CA GLN A 368 -11.69 -8.86 -0.20
C GLN A 368 -13.01 -8.53 0.49
N ARG A 369 -13.70 -7.47 0.03
CA ARG A 369 -14.96 -7.03 0.64
C ARG A 369 -16.12 -7.23 -0.31
N THR A 370 -17.21 -7.76 0.22
CA THR A 370 -18.56 -7.47 -0.26
C THR A 370 -19.03 -6.22 0.46
N LEU A 371 -19.17 -5.13 -0.27
CA LEU A 371 -19.42 -3.79 0.24
C LEU A 371 -20.89 -3.56 0.58
N VAL A 372 -21.78 -4.21 -0.16
CA VAL A 372 -23.22 -4.25 0.09
C VAL A 372 -23.81 -5.51 -0.52
N GLU A 373 -24.85 -6.03 0.12
CA GLU A 373 -25.73 -7.09 -0.37
C GLU A 373 -27.15 -6.58 -0.19
N ARG A 374 -27.95 -6.58 -1.26
CA ARG A 374 -29.27 -5.94 -1.26
C ARG A 374 -30.22 -6.67 -2.19
N GLN A 375 -31.42 -6.97 -1.69
CA GLN A 375 -32.55 -7.35 -2.52
C GLN A 375 -33.13 -6.11 -3.20
N ILE A 376 -33.21 -6.11 -4.53
CA ILE A 376 -33.76 -4.98 -5.29
C ILE A 376 -35.22 -5.22 -5.67
N THR A 377 -35.51 -6.41 -6.17
CA THR A 377 -36.84 -6.85 -6.61
C THR A 377 -37.01 -8.34 -6.26
N ASP A 378 -38.23 -8.87 -6.32
CA ASP A 378 -38.50 -10.31 -6.14
C ASP A 378 -38.42 -11.09 -7.47
N GLN A 379 -38.11 -10.40 -8.57
CA GLN A 379 -37.94 -10.99 -9.90
C GLN A 379 -36.46 -11.22 -10.24
N ALA A 380 -36.19 -12.14 -11.16
CA ALA A 380 -34.85 -12.36 -11.67
C ALA A 380 -34.30 -11.08 -12.31
N LEU A 381 -33.10 -10.67 -11.89
CA LEU A 381 -32.37 -9.60 -12.54
C LEU A 381 -31.53 -10.21 -13.64
N HIS A 382 -31.72 -9.76 -14.87
CA HIS A 382 -30.91 -10.27 -15.98
C HIS A 382 -29.70 -9.38 -16.29
N ARG A 383 -29.70 -8.12 -15.80
CA ARG A 383 -28.60 -7.18 -16.01
C ARG A 383 -28.52 -6.16 -14.88
N VAL A 384 -27.29 -5.81 -14.51
CA VAL A 384 -27.00 -4.65 -13.66
C VAL A 384 -25.97 -3.77 -14.36
N TYR A 385 -26.11 -2.46 -14.19
CA TYR A 385 -25.22 -1.47 -14.76
C TYR A 385 -24.76 -0.48 -13.68
N VAL A 386 -23.51 -0.04 -13.76
CA VAL A 386 -22.96 1.03 -12.92
C VAL A 386 -22.38 2.13 -13.80
N ASP A 387 -22.66 3.40 -13.50
CA ASP A 387 -22.15 4.52 -14.30
C ASP A 387 -20.63 4.72 -14.14
N PRO A 388 -19.96 5.43 -15.07
CA PRO A 388 -18.51 5.60 -15.04
C PRO A 388 -17.95 6.31 -13.80
N ARG A 389 -18.81 6.95 -13.00
CA ARG A 389 -18.43 7.63 -11.75
C ARG A 389 -18.82 6.84 -10.49
N ASN A 390 -19.40 5.66 -10.62
CA ASN A 390 -19.86 4.80 -9.52
C ASN A 390 -20.81 5.54 -8.54
N ARG A 391 -21.80 6.23 -9.11
CA ARG A 391 -22.82 7.04 -8.42
C ARG A 391 -24.26 6.64 -8.74
N LEU A 392 -24.47 5.89 -9.80
CA LEU A 392 -25.76 5.39 -10.26
C LEU A 392 -25.62 3.91 -10.58
N LEU A 393 -26.54 3.13 -10.06
CA LEU A 393 -26.72 1.72 -10.39
C LEU A 393 -28.11 1.57 -11.01
N ILE A 394 -28.19 0.80 -12.10
CA ILE A 394 -29.45 0.46 -12.76
C ILE A 394 -29.55 -1.07 -12.75
N ALA A 395 -30.57 -1.61 -12.10
CA ALA A 395 -30.87 -3.03 -12.11
C ALA A 395 -32.10 -3.29 -12.98
N ILE A 396 -32.04 -4.29 -13.85
CA ILE A 396 -33.08 -4.58 -14.84
C ILE A 396 -33.59 -6.00 -14.60
N ASP A 397 -34.91 -6.13 -14.38
CA ASP A 397 -35.57 -7.42 -14.22
C ASP A 397 -35.92 -8.09 -15.56
N GLU A 398 -36.37 -9.34 -15.55
CA GLU A 398 -36.80 -10.06 -16.77
C GLU A 398 -38.04 -9.45 -17.45
N ALA A 399 -38.80 -8.60 -16.75
CA ALA A 399 -39.94 -7.87 -17.32
C ALA A 399 -39.54 -6.49 -17.88
N GLU A 400 -38.24 -6.19 -17.95
CA GLU A 400 -37.69 -4.91 -18.40
C GLU A 400 -38.16 -3.70 -17.57
N ASN A 401 -38.45 -3.92 -16.27
CA ASN A 401 -38.59 -2.84 -15.29
C ASN A 401 -37.21 -2.44 -14.77
N TRP A 402 -36.95 -1.13 -14.74
CA TRP A 402 -35.65 -0.60 -14.39
C TRP A 402 -35.68 0.01 -12.99
N HIS A 403 -34.85 -0.51 -12.10
CA HIS A 403 -34.70 -0.06 -10.72
C HIS A 403 -33.45 0.80 -10.58
N LEU A 404 -33.61 2.13 -10.52
CA LEU A 404 -32.49 3.06 -10.38
C LEU A 404 -32.15 3.27 -8.91
N GLN A 405 -30.87 3.09 -8.58
CA GLN A 405 -30.31 3.23 -7.24
C GLN A 405 -29.18 4.25 -7.26
N ARG A 406 -29.19 5.20 -6.32
CA ARG A 406 -28.02 6.03 -6.04
C ARG A 406 -26.98 5.17 -5.33
N LEU A 407 -25.80 5.08 -5.92
CA LEU A 407 -24.67 4.35 -5.36
C LEU A 407 -23.73 5.35 -4.65
N GLU A 408 -23.44 5.11 -3.37
CA GLU A 408 -22.35 5.80 -2.67
C GLU A 408 -21.30 4.79 -2.24
N ASN A 409 -20.15 4.81 -2.91
CA ASN A 409 -19.04 3.89 -2.61
C ASN A 409 -17.68 4.62 -2.72
N ARG A 410 -17.31 5.34 -1.65
CA ARG A 410 -16.16 6.27 -1.67
C ARG A 410 -14.79 5.60 -1.49
N HIS A 411 -14.70 4.56 -0.66
CA HIS A 411 -13.41 3.97 -0.22
C HIS A 411 -13.39 2.42 -0.32
N PRO A 412 -13.78 1.82 -1.46
CA PRO A 412 -13.90 0.36 -1.56
C PRO A 412 -12.58 -0.40 -1.46
N GLU A 413 -11.45 0.24 -1.78
CA GLU A 413 -10.11 -0.34 -1.76
C GLU A 413 -9.55 -0.56 -0.35
N VAL A 414 -10.22 -0.08 0.69
CA VAL A 414 -9.74 -0.17 2.08
C VAL A 414 -10.45 -1.30 2.84
N SER A 415 -9.65 -2.16 3.48
CA SER A 415 -10.10 -3.15 4.44
C SER A 415 -9.03 -3.42 5.49
N PHE A 416 -9.41 -3.99 6.63
CA PHE A 416 -8.42 -4.44 7.62
C PHE A 416 -7.45 -5.47 7.03
N HIS A 417 -7.93 -6.33 6.14
CA HIS A 417 -7.11 -7.31 5.41
C HIS A 417 -6.04 -6.63 4.57
N VAL A 418 -6.37 -5.61 3.76
CA VAL A 418 -5.37 -4.89 2.93
C VAL A 418 -4.29 -4.21 3.76
N LEU A 419 -4.68 -3.65 4.91
CA LEU A 419 -3.77 -2.89 5.74
C LEU A 419 -2.75 -3.79 6.46
N TRP A 420 -3.15 -5.01 6.86
CA TRP A 420 -2.39 -5.83 7.81
C TRP A 420 -2.11 -7.28 7.39
N GLN A 421 -2.70 -7.77 6.31
CA GLN A 421 -2.50 -9.13 5.80
C GLN A 421 -1.87 -9.09 4.40
N LYS A 422 -1.38 -10.25 3.95
CA LYS A 422 -0.81 -10.40 2.61
C LYS A 422 -1.93 -10.37 1.58
N VAL A 423 -1.79 -9.51 0.58
CA VAL A 423 -2.75 -9.39 -0.52
C VAL A 423 -2.09 -9.89 -1.79
N TRP A 424 -2.82 -10.70 -2.56
CA TRP A 424 -2.36 -11.16 -3.86
C TRP A 424 -2.70 -10.11 -4.93
N TYR A 425 -1.74 -9.23 -5.21
CA TYR A 425 -1.89 -8.20 -6.24
C TYR A 425 -1.69 -8.78 -7.64
N GLU A 426 -2.26 -8.12 -8.63
CA GLU A 426 -2.10 -8.50 -10.02
C GLU A 426 -0.62 -8.48 -10.46
N GLY A 427 -0.25 -9.41 -11.34
CA GLY A 427 1.12 -9.57 -11.84
C GLY A 427 2.10 -10.21 -10.84
N ARG A 428 1.67 -10.58 -9.63
CA ARG A 428 2.50 -11.27 -8.63
C ARG A 428 2.19 -12.77 -8.56
N SER A 429 3.19 -13.55 -8.20
CA SER A 429 3.07 -15.01 -8.02
C SER A 429 2.38 -15.42 -6.73
N GLY A 430 2.18 -14.50 -5.77
CA GLY A 430 1.56 -14.80 -4.49
C GLY A 430 1.20 -13.54 -3.70
N GLY A 431 0.63 -13.77 -2.50
CA GLY A 431 0.29 -12.70 -1.56
C GLY A 431 1.52 -12.04 -0.94
N ASP A 432 1.53 -10.71 -0.88
CA ASP A 432 2.64 -9.93 -0.30
C ASP A 432 2.15 -8.67 0.42
N TYR A 433 3.03 -8.07 1.23
CA TYR A 433 2.80 -6.78 1.89
C TYR A 433 3.40 -5.66 1.04
N VAL A 434 2.55 -4.90 0.36
CA VAL A 434 3.02 -3.87 -0.57
C VAL A 434 2.41 -2.53 -0.21
N TRP A 435 3.26 -1.52 -0.11
CA TRP A 435 2.87 -0.11 -0.10
C TRP A 435 3.25 0.52 -1.42
N GLN A 436 2.25 0.96 -2.17
CA GLN A 436 2.39 1.70 -3.42
C GLN A 436 1.15 2.61 -3.55
N SER A 437 1.38 3.91 -3.39
CA SER A 437 0.33 4.94 -3.38
C SER A 437 -0.04 5.46 -4.76
N SER A 438 0.82 5.27 -5.77
CA SER A 438 0.61 5.73 -7.15
C SER A 438 1.17 4.75 -8.20
N SER A 439 0.69 4.89 -9.44
CA SER A 439 1.33 4.28 -10.61
C SER A 439 1.29 5.21 -11.82
N ALA A 440 2.05 4.85 -12.85
CA ALA A 440 2.08 5.56 -14.12
C ALA A 440 0.91 5.21 -15.06
N THR A 441 0.00 4.31 -14.65
CA THR A 441 -1.09 3.79 -15.49
C THR A 441 -2.45 4.04 -14.85
N ASP A 442 -3.46 4.28 -15.68
CA ASP A 442 -4.85 4.46 -15.22
C ASP A 442 -5.47 3.17 -14.64
N GLU A 443 -4.96 1.99 -15.00
CA GLU A 443 -5.42 0.66 -14.53
C GLU A 443 -4.88 0.31 -13.13
N PHE A 444 -4.55 1.33 -12.34
CA PHE A 444 -3.84 1.19 -11.09
C PHE A 444 -4.63 0.33 -10.08
N GLU A 445 -3.97 -0.68 -9.53
CA GLU A 445 -4.42 -1.38 -8.33
C GLU A 445 -3.73 -0.77 -7.09
N PRO A 446 -4.47 -0.04 -6.23
CA PRO A 446 -3.88 0.59 -5.04
C PRO A 446 -3.35 -0.44 -4.04
N LYS A 447 -2.16 -0.21 -3.49
CA LYS A 447 -1.51 -1.12 -2.53
C LYS A 447 -1.21 -0.37 -1.24
N PHE A 448 -1.98 -0.63 -0.19
CA PHE A 448 -1.96 0.20 1.03
C PHE A 448 -1.55 -0.56 2.29
N SER A 449 -0.68 -1.57 2.18
CA SER A 449 -0.25 -2.32 3.36
C SER A 449 0.55 -1.44 4.32
N LEU A 450 0.11 -1.34 5.58
CA LEU A 450 0.81 -0.58 6.64
C LEU A 450 1.92 -1.41 7.31
N ILE A 451 2.01 -2.71 7.02
CA ILE A 451 3.00 -3.62 7.60
C ILE A 451 4.44 -3.19 7.27
N PRO A 452 4.83 -2.92 6.00
CA PRO A 452 6.20 -2.50 5.69
C PRO A 452 6.55 -1.17 6.38
N LEU A 453 5.59 -0.24 6.50
CA LEU A 453 5.80 1.05 7.16
C LEU A 453 5.98 0.91 8.67
N THR A 454 5.18 0.05 9.29
CA THR A 454 5.24 -0.23 10.73
C THR A 454 6.52 -0.97 11.09
N ILE A 455 6.88 -1.99 10.30
CA ILE A 455 8.13 -2.73 10.46
C ILE A 455 9.32 -1.81 10.21
N GLY A 456 9.29 -0.95 9.19
CA GLY A 456 10.32 0.06 8.98
C GLY A 456 10.48 0.98 10.19
N THR A 457 9.39 1.42 10.80
CA THR A 457 9.43 2.25 12.02
C THR A 457 10.12 1.54 13.19
N ILE A 458 9.78 0.26 13.41
CA ILE A 458 10.38 -0.56 14.46
C ILE A 458 11.85 -0.88 14.15
N LYS A 459 12.16 -1.23 12.89
CA LYS A 459 13.51 -1.51 12.39
C LYS A 459 14.44 -0.31 12.62
N ALA A 460 13.94 0.92 12.42
CA ALA A 460 14.74 2.14 12.61
C ALA A 460 15.09 2.32 14.07
N ALA A 461 14.07 2.28 14.93
CA ALA A 461 14.25 2.41 16.36
C ALA A 461 15.14 1.31 16.93
N PHE A 462 14.99 0.07 16.44
CA PHE A 462 15.81 -1.07 16.87
C PHE A 462 17.30 -0.85 16.59
N TYR A 463 17.68 -0.55 15.33
CA TYR A 463 19.09 -0.36 14.99
C TYR A 463 19.69 0.91 15.61
N ALA A 464 18.90 1.98 15.74
CA ALA A 464 19.32 3.17 16.46
C ALA A 464 19.63 2.87 17.93
N MET A 465 18.76 2.11 18.59
CA MET A 465 18.93 1.76 20.00
C MET A 465 20.04 0.73 20.23
N LEU A 466 20.29 -0.17 19.26
CA LEU A 466 21.43 -1.08 19.30
C LEU A 466 22.76 -0.32 19.39
N PHE A 467 22.86 0.81 18.68
CA PHE A 467 24.03 1.68 18.73
C PHE A 467 24.01 2.65 19.93
N ALA A 468 22.89 3.34 20.16
CA ALA A 468 22.81 4.41 21.15
C ALA A 468 22.83 3.91 22.59
N THR A 469 22.12 2.82 22.89
CA THR A 469 21.88 2.39 24.28
C THR A 469 23.17 2.01 25.00
N PRO A 470 24.05 1.15 24.44
CA PRO A 470 25.29 0.78 25.11
C PRO A 470 26.19 1.99 25.33
N LEU A 471 26.35 2.85 24.31
CA LEU A 471 27.22 4.02 24.37
C LEU A 471 26.70 5.04 25.39
N ALA A 472 25.41 5.35 25.37
CA ALA A 472 24.82 6.35 26.25
C ALA A 472 24.80 5.90 27.71
N ILE A 473 24.41 4.65 28.00
CA ILE A 473 24.38 4.13 29.38
C ILE A 473 25.81 4.01 29.93
N MET A 474 26.74 3.40 29.17
CA MET A 474 28.12 3.25 29.64
C MET A 474 28.80 4.62 29.82
N GLY A 475 28.56 5.56 28.89
CA GLY A 475 29.02 6.94 29.02
C GLY A 475 28.47 7.63 30.27
N ALA A 476 27.18 7.46 30.56
CA ALA A 476 26.52 8.03 31.73
C ALA A 476 27.09 7.47 33.04
N ILE A 477 27.27 6.15 33.13
CA ILE A 477 27.88 5.48 34.29
C ILE A 477 29.31 5.97 34.50
N TYR A 478 30.10 6.05 33.42
CA TYR A 478 31.49 6.49 33.48
C TYR A 478 31.59 7.95 33.93
N SER A 479 30.81 8.84 33.32
CA SER A 479 30.72 10.26 33.68
C SER A 479 30.28 10.47 35.12
N ALA A 480 29.35 9.65 35.60
CA ALA A 480 28.80 9.83 36.93
C ALA A 480 29.68 9.33 38.07
N TYR A 481 30.43 8.25 37.85
CA TYR A 481 31.12 7.56 38.94
C TYR A 481 32.65 7.52 38.82
N PHE A 482 33.20 7.56 37.60
CA PHE A 482 34.64 7.39 37.35
C PHE A 482 35.34 8.66 36.83
N MET A 483 34.58 9.59 36.24
CA MET A 483 35.12 10.80 35.62
C MET A 483 35.50 11.88 36.63
N SER A 484 36.61 12.57 36.39
CA SER A 484 36.98 13.73 37.21
C SER A 484 36.02 14.91 37.01
N ALA A 485 35.82 15.72 38.05
CA ALA A 485 34.91 16.87 37.99
C ALA A 485 35.24 17.86 36.84
N ARG A 486 36.54 18.07 36.54
CA ARG A 486 36.98 18.93 35.44
C ARG A 486 36.65 18.38 34.07
N MET A 487 36.87 17.07 33.85
CA MET A 487 36.53 16.46 32.57
C MET A 487 35.01 16.49 32.35
N ARG A 488 34.23 16.23 33.41
CA ARG A 488 32.77 16.28 33.38
C ARG A 488 32.21 17.66 33.01
N THR A 489 32.82 18.75 33.49
CA THR A 489 32.41 20.12 33.10
C THR A 489 32.55 20.41 31.60
N LEU A 490 33.30 19.60 30.86
CA LEU A 490 33.40 19.66 29.40
C LEU A 490 32.52 18.62 28.71
N THR A 491 32.53 17.38 29.20
CA THR A 491 31.83 16.26 28.54
C THR A 491 30.31 16.41 28.57
N LYS A 492 29.72 16.75 29.72
CA LYS A 492 28.25 16.84 29.85
C LYS A 492 27.64 17.90 28.92
N PRO A 493 28.12 19.17 28.91
CA PRO A 493 27.62 20.17 27.97
C PRO A 493 27.81 19.78 26.50
N SER A 494 28.90 19.06 26.17
CA SER A 494 29.16 18.61 24.79
C SER A 494 28.13 17.59 24.32
N ILE A 495 27.75 16.65 25.18
CA ILE A 495 26.71 15.65 24.87
C ILE A 495 25.33 16.31 24.78
N GLU A 496 25.02 17.24 25.69
CA GLU A 496 23.76 18.00 25.62
C GLU A 496 23.68 18.87 24.35
N LEU A 497 24.81 19.44 23.91
CA LEU A 497 24.87 20.22 22.66
C LEU A 497 24.60 19.37 21.42
N MET A 498 24.90 18.06 21.45
CA MET A 498 24.55 17.14 20.35
C MET A 498 23.04 17.05 20.13
N GLU A 499 22.21 17.25 21.17
CA GLU A 499 20.75 17.24 21.05
C GLU A 499 20.20 18.47 20.30
N ALA A 500 20.95 19.58 20.34
CA ALA A 500 20.59 20.82 19.66
C ALA A 500 20.85 20.78 18.14
N LEU A 501 21.55 19.76 17.63
CA LEU A 501 21.82 19.62 16.21
C LEU A 501 20.50 19.34 15.43
N PRO A 502 20.20 20.13 14.38
CA PRO A 502 19.03 19.89 13.55
C PRO A 502 19.06 18.48 12.93
N THR A 503 18.00 17.70 13.14
CA THR A 503 17.91 16.31 12.63
C THR A 503 17.95 16.24 11.11
N VAL A 504 17.48 17.27 10.41
CA VAL A 504 17.62 17.42 8.94
C VAL A 504 19.08 17.44 8.51
N ILE A 505 19.95 18.15 9.24
CA ILE A 505 21.38 18.21 8.92
C ILE A 505 22.03 16.84 9.13
N LEU A 506 21.67 16.15 10.21
CA LEU A 506 22.15 14.78 10.47
C LEU A 506 21.68 13.80 9.38
N GLY A 507 20.41 13.88 8.97
CA GLY A 507 19.87 13.06 7.88
C GLY A 507 20.57 13.32 6.55
N PHE A 508 20.81 14.59 6.22
CA PHE A 508 21.53 15.00 5.02
C PHE A 508 22.98 14.49 5.01
N LEU A 509 23.72 14.68 6.12
CA LEU A 509 25.08 14.13 6.26
C LEU A 509 25.11 12.61 6.20
N ALA A 510 24.10 11.95 6.78
CA ALA A 510 23.97 10.50 6.73
C ALA A 510 23.79 10.01 5.28
N GLY A 511 22.89 10.64 4.51
CA GLY A 511 22.60 10.23 3.14
C GLY A 511 23.67 10.60 2.11
N LEU A 512 24.34 11.75 2.25
CA LEU A 512 25.30 12.24 1.24
C LEU A 512 26.77 11.95 1.54
N TRP A 513 27.12 11.74 2.81
CA TRP A 513 28.51 11.46 3.20
C TRP A 513 28.67 10.10 3.84
N LEU A 514 27.89 9.78 4.89
CA LEU A 514 28.06 8.54 5.64
C LEU A 514 27.71 7.30 4.80
N ALA A 515 26.58 7.33 4.08
CA ALA A 515 26.14 6.23 3.23
C ALA A 515 27.16 5.88 2.13
N PRO A 516 27.63 6.82 1.29
CA PRO A 516 28.71 6.55 0.34
C PRO A 516 30.02 6.10 1.01
N PHE A 517 30.36 6.67 2.17
CA PHE A 517 31.57 6.30 2.91
C PHE A 517 31.53 4.84 3.39
N ILE A 518 30.39 4.40 3.95
CA ILE A 518 30.18 3.02 4.40
C ILE A 518 30.19 2.07 3.19
N GLU A 519 29.51 2.44 2.11
CA GLU A 519 29.48 1.64 0.88
C GLU A 519 30.89 1.38 0.32
N ALA A 520 31.73 2.41 0.27
CA ALA A 520 33.11 2.30 -0.21
C ALA A 520 34.07 1.59 0.76
N ASN A 521 33.68 1.43 2.04
CA ASN A 521 34.56 0.91 3.10
C ASN A 521 33.85 -0.11 3.98
N LEU A 522 33.01 -0.97 3.40
CA LEU A 522 32.18 -1.90 4.15
C LEU A 522 33.01 -2.85 5.06
N PRO A 523 34.15 -3.41 4.59
CA PRO A 523 35.04 -4.19 5.46
C PRO A 523 35.64 -3.39 6.62
N ALA A 524 35.90 -2.09 6.43
CA ALA A 524 36.38 -1.21 7.51
C ALA A 524 35.37 -1.13 8.65
N VAL A 525 34.08 -0.99 8.35
CA VAL A 525 33.02 -0.87 9.37
C VAL A 525 32.96 -2.13 10.23
N ALA A 526 33.00 -3.31 9.60
CA ALA A 526 33.06 -4.59 10.32
C ALA A 526 34.34 -4.71 11.15
N SER A 527 35.47 -4.28 10.60
CA SER A 527 36.77 -4.31 11.29
C SER A 527 36.80 -3.39 12.51
N ILE A 528 36.22 -2.19 12.43
CA ILE A 528 36.14 -1.24 13.55
C ILE A 528 35.37 -1.85 14.72
N LEU A 529 34.26 -2.55 14.46
CA LEU A 529 33.45 -3.18 15.51
C LEU A 529 34.25 -4.20 16.35
N ILE A 530 35.26 -4.83 15.75
CA ILE A 530 36.11 -5.85 16.39
C ILE A 530 37.39 -5.24 16.95
N LEU A 531 38.10 -4.44 16.15
CA LEU A 531 39.41 -3.89 16.51
C LEU A 531 39.30 -2.81 17.58
N LEU A 532 38.20 -2.07 17.62
CA LEU A 532 38.04 -0.97 18.58
C LEU A 532 37.96 -1.47 20.04
N PRO A 533 37.09 -2.43 20.42
CA PRO A 533 37.12 -2.98 21.77
C PRO A 533 38.48 -3.63 22.12
N LEU A 534 39.08 -4.37 21.18
CA LEU A 534 40.37 -5.04 21.41
C LEU A 534 41.51 -4.05 21.65
N SER A 535 41.57 -2.98 20.86
CA SER A 535 42.57 -1.91 21.03
C SER A 535 42.37 -1.13 22.32
N MET A 536 41.14 -0.91 22.77
CA MET A 536 40.86 -0.30 24.08
C MET A 536 41.36 -1.19 25.22
N LEU A 537 41.11 -2.50 25.15
CA LEU A 537 41.62 -3.47 26.14
C LEU A 537 43.15 -3.55 26.11
N LEU A 538 43.75 -3.55 24.92
CA LEU A 538 45.19 -3.53 24.75
C LEU A 538 45.80 -2.25 25.34
N MET A 539 45.20 -1.09 25.07
CA MET A 539 45.64 0.18 25.63
C MET A 539 45.52 0.19 27.15
N ALA A 540 44.42 -0.33 27.70
CA ALA A 540 44.25 -0.47 29.14
C ALA A 540 45.33 -1.38 29.77
N PHE A 541 45.68 -2.48 29.09
CA PHE A 541 46.78 -3.37 29.51
C PHE A 541 48.14 -2.66 29.45
N VAL A 542 48.45 -1.98 28.35
CA VAL A 542 49.70 -1.23 28.17
C VAL A 542 49.81 -0.12 29.23
N TRP A 543 48.72 0.61 29.45
CA TRP A 543 48.63 1.65 30.48
C TRP A 543 48.89 1.10 31.87
N THR A 544 48.30 -0.03 32.23
CA THR A 544 48.40 -0.57 33.61
C THR A 544 49.67 -1.38 33.87
N ARG A 545 50.20 -2.10 32.88
CA ARG A 545 51.31 -3.07 33.07
C ARG A 545 52.64 -2.68 32.44
N VAL A 546 52.64 -1.87 31.38
CA VAL A 546 53.83 -1.62 30.57
C VAL A 546 54.39 -0.22 30.81
N LEU A 547 53.53 0.80 30.92
CA LEU A 547 53.96 2.19 31.05
C LEU A 547 54.56 2.50 32.45
N PRO A 548 55.78 3.10 32.51
CA PRO A 548 56.40 3.50 33.76
C PRO A 548 55.52 4.47 34.56
N GLU A 549 55.58 4.41 35.90
CA GLU A 549 54.81 5.29 36.78
C GLU A 549 55.05 6.78 36.51
N GLN A 550 56.28 7.13 36.09
CA GLN A 550 56.65 8.50 35.72
C GLN A 550 55.77 9.06 34.59
N VAL A 551 55.44 8.25 33.58
CA VAL A 551 54.60 8.66 32.44
C VAL A 551 53.13 8.73 32.84
N ARG A 552 52.67 7.79 33.68
CA ARG A 552 51.30 7.79 34.20
C ARG A 552 51.01 9.00 35.07
N ALA A 553 51.98 9.46 35.85
CA ALA A 553 51.84 10.62 36.73
C ALA A 553 51.62 11.96 36.00
N PHE A 554 51.96 12.05 34.70
CA PHE A 554 51.68 13.25 33.89
C PHE A 554 50.19 13.43 33.59
N ILE A 555 49.40 12.35 33.65
CA ILE A 555 47.97 12.41 33.35
C ILE A 555 47.19 12.44 34.67
N PRO A 556 46.44 13.52 34.95
CA PRO A 556 45.67 13.62 36.18
C PRO A 556 44.67 12.47 36.32
N ALA A 557 44.45 12.00 37.54
CA ALA A 557 43.46 10.97 37.83
C ALA A 557 42.06 11.40 37.32
N GLY A 558 41.38 10.48 36.63
CA GLY A 558 40.07 10.72 36.02
C GLY A 558 40.11 11.33 34.61
N TRP A 559 41.28 11.37 33.95
CA TRP A 559 41.46 11.73 32.53
C TRP A 559 41.80 10.53 31.64
N GLU A 560 41.72 9.31 32.14
CA GLU A 560 42.15 8.08 31.47
C GLU A 560 41.39 7.84 30.16
N ALA A 561 40.11 8.21 30.10
CA ALA A 561 39.31 8.15 28.88
C ALA A 561 39.82 9.05 27.75
N ALA A 562 40.46 10.19 28.05
CA ALA A 562 41.00 11.08 27.02
C ALA A 562 42.17 10.43 26.25
N ILE A 563 42.89 9.51 26.90
CA ILE A 563 43.99 8.74 26.31
C ILE A 563 43.48 7.79 25.22
N LEU A 564 42.21 7.36 25.31
CA LEU A 564 41.60 6.49 24.31
C LEU A 564 41.25 7.25 23.02
N ILE A 565 41.14 8.59 23.04
CA ILE A 565 40.76 9.37 21.84
C ILE A 565 41.75 9.16 20.69
N PRO A 566 43.08 9.35 20.86
CA PRO A 566 44.06 9.03 19.81
C PRO A 566 44.02 7.58 19.35
N VAL A 567 43.77 6.63 20.27
CA VAL A 567 43.68 5.20 19.93
C VAL A 567 42.47 4.92 19.04
N ILE A 568 41.30 5.49 19.37
CA ILE A 568 40.08 5.37 18.57
C ILE A 568 40.32 5.92 17.15
N LEU A 569 40.93 7.10 17.05
CA LEU A 569 41.22 7.73 15.76
C LEU A 569 42.22 6.91 14.92
N LEU A 570 43.28 6.40 15.56
CA LEU A 570 44.30 5.59 14.90
C LEU A 570 43.73 4.26 14.42
N VAL A 571 42.92 3.59 15.23
CA VAL A 571 42.28 2.31 14.88
C VAL A 571 41.27 2.50 13.76
N GLY A 572 40.48 3.59 13.78
CA GLY A 572 39.58 3.93 12.69
C GLY A 572 40.34 4.19 11.38
N TRP A 573 41.39 5.02 11.42
CA TRP A 573 42.25 5.29 10.26
C TRP A 573 42.91 4.01 9.73
N PHE A 574 43.42 3.16 10.62
CA PHE A 574 44.03 1.88 10.27
C PHE A 574 43.02 0.94 9.61
N ALA A 575 41.81 0.81 10.15
CA ALA A 575 40.76 -0.03 9.59
C ALA A 575 40.32 0.42 8.19
N VAL A 576 40.18 1.73 7.96
CA VAL A 576 39.87 2.29 6.64
C VAL A 576 41.01 2.03 5.65
N THR A 577 42.25 2.26 6.07
CA THR A 577 43.43 2.05 5.21
C THR A 577 43.60 0.57 4.84
N LEU A 578 43.25 -0.34 5.74
CA LEU A 578 43.32 -1.78 5.52
C LEU A 578 42.11 -2.34 4.75
N SER A 579 41.02 -1.57 4.62
CA SER A 579 39.77 -2.01 4.01
C SER A 579 39.93 -2.62 2.60
N PRO A 580 40.66 -2.00 1.65
CA PRO A 580 40.81 -2.57 0.32
C PRO A 580 41.57 -3.90 0.32
N LEU A 581 42.53 -4.06 1.24
CA LEU A 581 43.27 -5.31 1.40
C LEU A 581 42.35 -6.41 1.92
N ILE A 582 41.53 -6.11 2.94
CA ILE A 582 40.54 -7.04 3.49
C ILE A 582 39.51 -7.42 2.42
N GLU A 583 39.07 -6.46 1.61
CA GLU A 583 38.11 -6.68 0.52
C GLU A 583 38.60 -7.71 -0.50
N ILE A 584 39.85 -7.56 -0.95
CA ILE A 584 40.47 -8.50 -1.88
C ILE A 584 40.64 -9.87 -1.23
N TRP A 585 41.15 -9.91 0.00
CA TRP A 585 41.56 -11.17 0.64
C TRP A 585 40.39 -12.00 1.15
N MET A 586 39.33 -11.36 1.64
CA MET A 586 38.19 -12.04 2.27
C MET A 586 36.93 -12.09 1.40
N PHE A 587 36.77 -11.15 0.46
CA PHE A 587 35.51 -10.97 -0.29
C PHE A 587 35.70 -11.05 -1.81
N GLY A 588 36.86 -11.47 -2.30
CA GLY A 588 37.09 -11.63 -3.73
C GLY A 588 37.13 -10.32 -4.54
N GLY A 589 37.31 -9.18 -3.87
CA GLY A 589 37.47 -7.87 -4.49
C GLY A 589 36.21 -6.98 -4.53
N ASP A 590 35.02 -7.50 -4.21
CA ASP A 590 33.82 -6.68 -4.01
C ASP A 590 32.95 -7.27 -2.89
N ALA A 591 32.95 -6.60 -1.73
CA ALA A 591 32.19 -7.04 -0.57
C ALA A 591 30.67 -7.01 -0.80
N ARG A 592 30.15 -6.12 -1.66
CA ARG A 592 28.72 -6.01 -1.97
C ARG A 592 28.27 -7.14 -2.89
N GLN A 593 29.10 -7.49 -3.87
CA GLN A 593 28.82 -8.64 -4.73
C GLN A 593 28.83 -9.93 -3.89
N TRP A 594 29.81 -10.08 -2.99
CA TRP A 594 29.84 -11.23 -2.07
C TRP A 594 28.57 -11.33 -1.22
N LEU A 595 28.05 -10.21 -0.69
CA LEU A 595 26.78 -10.20 0.03
C LEU A 595 25.62 -10.67 -0.86
N THR A 596 25.55 -10.16 -2.08
CA THR A 596 24.49 -10.49 -3.05
C THR A 596 24.50 -11.97 -3.41
N ASP A 597 25.69 -12.54 -3.65
CA ASP A 597 25.87 -13.97 -3.93
C ASP A 597 25.44 -14.87 -2.76
N ASN A 598 25.48 -14.34 -1.54
CA ASN A 598 24.98 -15.00 -0.32
C ASN A 598 23.50 -14.67 -0.03
N GLY A 599 22.79 -14.04 -0.97
CA GLY A 599 21.37 -13.70 -0.84
C GLY A 599 21.07 -12.48 0.06
N ILE A 600 22.08 -11.65 0.34
CA ILE A 600 21.95 -10.42 1.15
C ILE A 600 22.05 -9.22 0.20
N THR A 601 20.92 -8.56 -0.04
CA THR A 601 20.89 -7.33 -0.84
C THR A 601 21.56 -6.19 -0.06
N TYR A 602 22.26 -5.31 -0.77
CA TYR A 602 22.86 -4.10 -0.21
C TYR A 602 22.36 -2.86 -0.96
N ASP A 603 21.73 -1.95 -0.21
CA ASP A 603 21.38 -0.60 -0.66
C ASP A 603 22.38 0.40 -0.08
N GLN A 604 22.81 1.40 -0.86
CA GLN A 604 23.67 2.48 -0.35
C GLN A 604 23.05 3.19 0.85
N ARG A 605 21.73 3.43 0.81
CA ARG A 605 20.95 4.03 1.89
C ARG A 605 20.19 2.94 2.63
N ASN A 606 20.64 2.58 3.83
CA ASN A 606 20.20 1.37 4.53
C ASN A 606 20.04 1.55 6.05
N ALA A 607 19.52 0.51 6.71
CA ALA A 607 19.33 0.44 8.15
C ALA A 607 20.61 0.66 8.99
N LEU A 608 21.79 0.25 8.51
CA LEU A 608 23.06 0.49 9.20
C LEU A 608 23.36 1.99 9.31
N VAL A 609 23.25 2.71 8.19
CA VAL A 609 23.49 4.17 8.13
C VAL A 609 22.55 4.89 9.10
N ILE A 610 21.27 4.51 9.11
CA ILE A 610 20.25 5.09 10.00
C ILE A 610 20.54 4.73 11.45
N GLY A 611 20.93 3.49 11.75
CA GLY A 611 21.27 3.06 13.11
C GLY A 611 22.36 3.94 13.71
N ILE A 612 23.37 4.30 12.92
CA ILE A 612 24.45 5.21 13.33
C ILE A 612 23.93 6.64 13.48
N ALA A 613 23.27 7.19 12.45
CA ALA A 613 22.84 8.60 12.43
C ALA A 613 21.73 8.91 13.45
N MET A 614 20.68 8.08 13.49
CA MET A 614 19.60 8.20 14.47
C MET A 614 20.11 7.84 15.87
N GLY A 615 20.98 6.83 15.99
CA GLY A 615 21.61 6.48 17.26
C GLY A 615 22.35 7.68 17.86
N PHE A 616 23.16 8.36 17.05
CA PHE A 616 23.84 9.60 17.43
C PHE A 616 22.87 10.68 17.95
N ALA A 617 21.72 10.85 17.29
CA ALA A 617 20.70 11.82 17.68
C ALA A 617 19.95 11.47 18.98
N VAL A 618 19.92 10.20 19.39
CA VAL A 618 19.19 9.72 20.58
C VAL A 618 20.11 9.54 21.80
N ILE A 619 21.43 9.42 21.59
CA ILE A 619 22.43 9.30 22.67
C ILE A 619 22.26 10.38 23.76
N PRO A 620 22.12 11.68 23.46
CA PRO A 620 22.04 12.72 24.49
C PRO A 620 20.87 12.52 25.46
N THR A 621 19.70 12.20 24.92
CA THR A 621 18.48 11.97 25.71
C THR A 621 18.67 10.79 26.68
N ILE A 622 19.22 9.67 26.20
CA ILE A 622 19.47 8.49 27.04
C ILE A 622 20.57 8.79 28.07
N TYR A 623 21.65 9.44 27.65
CA TYR A 623 22.81 9.75 28.48
C TYR A 623 22.42 10.67 29.63
N SER A 624 21.78 11.81 29.37
CA SER A 624 21.50 12.83 30.39
C SER A 624 20.55 12.29 31.47
N ILE A 625 19.49 11.58 31.06
CA ILE A 625 18.53 10.99 32.01
C ILE A 625 19.18 9.84 32.80
N SER A 626 20.02 9.01 32.16
CA SER A 626 20.74 7.93 32.84
C SER A 626 21.78 8.47 33.82
N GLU A 627 22.50 9.54 33.46
CA GLU A 627 23.49 10.19 34.31
C GLU A 627 22.82 10.77 35.57
N ASP A 628 21.71 11.49 35.40
CA ASP A 628 20.95 12.03 36.52
C ASP A 628 20.38 10.92 37.42
N ALA A 629 19.90 9.81 36.84
CA ALA A 629 19.45 8.65 37.60
C ALA A 629 20.57 8.05 38.46
N VAL A 630 21.78 7.95 37.92
CA VAL A 630 22.96 7.45 38.66
C VAL A 630 23.39 8.43 39.76
N PHE A 631 23.37 9.75 39.50
CA PHE A 631 23.72 10.76 40.51
C PHE A 631 22.74 10.87 41.66
N ASN A 632 21.47 10.59 41.41
CA ASN A 632 20.42 10.63 42.42
C ASN A 632 20.46 9.43 43.38
N VAL A 633 21.33 8.44 43.14
CA VAL A 633 21.55 7.35 44.10
C VAL A 633 22.08 7.93 45.42
N PRO A 634 21.44 7.63 46.57
CA PRO A 634 21.84 8.19 47.85
C PRO A 634 23.31 7.90 48.19
N LYS A 635 24.07 8.94 48.55
CA LYS A 635 25.51 8.83 48.85
C LYS A 635 25.84 7.88 50.01
N HIS A 636 24.92 7.68 50.95
CA HIS A 636 25.15 6.77 52.07
C HIS A 636 25.21 5.30 51.62
N LEU A 637 24.49 4.91 50.57
CA LEU A 637 24.55 3.56 49.99
C LEU A 637 25.91 3.30 49.32
N THR A 638 26.41 4.30 48.59
CA THR A 638 27.72 4.19 47.90
C THR A 638 28.89 4.24 48.88
N GLN A 639 28.86 5.16 49.85
CA GLN A 639 29.88 5.23 50.89
C GLN A 639 29.87 4.01 51.81
N GLY A 640 28.69 3.47 52.15
CA GLY A 640 28.55 2.25 52.93
C GLY A 640 29.16 1.03 52.22
N SER A 641 28.90 0.87 50.93
CA SER A 641 29.52 -0.19 50.11
C SER A 641 31.05 -0.09 50.09
N LEU A 642 31.59 1.10 49.85
CA LEU A 642 33.04 1.35 49.85
C LEU A 642 33.67 1.10 51.23
N ALA A 643 32.97 1.48 52.31
CA ALA A 643 33.43 1.25 53.69
C ALA A 643 33.51 -0.23 54.07
N LEU A 644 32.70 -1.09 53.42
CA LEU A 644 32.77 -2.55 53.55
C LEU A 644 33.91 -3.19 52.72
N GLY A 645 34.78 -2.38 52.11
CA GLY A 645 35.91 -2.85 51.31
C GLY A 645 35.55 -3.20 49.86
N ALA A 646 34.34 -2.86 49.39
CA ALA A 646 33.99 -3.06 47.99
C ALA A 646 34.77 -2.11 47.09
N THR A 647 35.16 -2.59 45.91
CA THR A 647 35.78 -1.74 44.88
C THR A 647 34.76 -0.77 44.26
N PRO A 648 35.21 0.34 43.64
CA PRO A 648 34.34 1.24 42.87
C PRO A 648 33.48 0.50 41.83
N TRP A 649 34.07 -0.44 41.09
CA TRP A 649 33.34 -1.28 40.13
C TRP A 649 32.28 -2.16 40.78
N GLN A 650 32.61 -2.84 41.89
CA GLN A 650 31.64 -3.64 42.63
C GLN A 650 30.50 -2.80 43.18
N THR A 651 30.79 -1.60 43.68
CA THR A 651 29.79 -0.65 44.18
C THR A 651 28.86 -0.18 43.06
N VAL A 652 29.40 0.11 41.86
CA VAL A 652 28.59 0.47 40.69
C VAL A 652 27.66 -0.66 40.30
N VAL A 653 28.21 -1.87 40.11
CA VAL A 653 27.43 -3.00 39.58
C VAL A 653 26.38 -3.50 40.58
N ARG A 654 26.71 -3.56 41.88
CA ARG A 654 25.83 -4.19 42.89
C ARG A 654 24.91 -3.23 43.62
N VAL A 655 25.25 -1.94 43.68
CA VAL A 655 24.48 -0.94 44.44
C VAL A 655 23.92 0.10 43.49
N VAL A 656 24.78 0.84 42.80
CA VAL A 656 24.38 2.01 42.01
C VAL A 656 23.46 1.64 40.86
N LEU A 657 23.85 0.67 40.02
CA LEU A 657 23.04 0.25 38.87
C LEU A 657 21.72 -0.37 39.30
N LEU A 658 21.70 -1.09 40.41
CA LEU A 658 20.48 -1.68 40.94
C LEU A 658 19.49 -0.58 41.34
N THR A 659 19.94 0.39 42.13
CA THR A 659 19.12 1.52 42.59
C THR A 659 18.74 2.47 41.45
N ALA A 660 19.63 2.71 40.48
CA ALA A 660 19.39 3.60 39.33
C ALA A 660 18.60 2.92 38.18
N SER A 661 18.44 1.60 38.20
CA SER A 661 17.81 0.82 37.11
C SER A 661 16.44 1.33 36.66
N PRO A 662 15.51 1.80 37.53
CA PRO A 662 14.24 2.35 37.06
C PRO A 662 14.42 3.61 36.21
N GLY A 663 15.39 4.47 36.58
CA GLY A 663 15.71 5.70 35.86
C GLY A 663 16.41 5.43 34.53
N ILE A 664 17.39 4.53 34.50
CA ILE A 664 18.10 4.11 33.28
C ILE A 664 17.11 3.47 32.30
N PHE A 665 16.24 2.57 32.76
CA PHE A 665 15.21 1.98 31.90
C PHE A 665 14.27 3.04 31.31
N SER A 666 13.88 4.03 32.12
CA SER A 666 13.06 5.15 31.65
C SER A 666 13.78 5.97 30.57
N ALA A 667 15.09 6.21 30.73
CA ALA A 667 15.91 6.90 29.74
C ALA A 667 15.92 6.17 28.40
N VAL A 668 16.14 4.85 28.42
CA VAL A 668 16.13 3.99 27.22
C VAL A 668 14.77 4.04 26.52
N MET A 669 13.68 3.92 27.27
CA MET A 669 12.34 3.93 26.68
C MET A 669 11.96 5.28 26.09
N ILE A 670 12.34 6.39 26.73
CA ILE A 670 12.14 7.74 26.18
C ILE A 670 12.96 7.90 24.90
N GLY A 671 14.21 7.41 24.88
CA GLY A 671 15.05 7.37 23.68
C GLY A 671 14.42 6.55 22.54
N PHE A 672 13.89 5.36 22.85
CA PHE A 672 13.18 4.52 21.88
C PHE A 672 11.93 5.23 21.32
N GLY A 673 11.13 5.88 22.17
CA GLY A 673 9.96 6.65 21.75
C GLY A 673 10.31 7.80 20.80
N ARG A 674 11.42 8.51 21.06
CA ARG A 674 11.98 9.53 20.17
C ARG A 674 12.45 8.94 18.84
N ALA A 675 13.12 7.79 18.86
CA ALA A 675 13.59 7.09 17.66
C ALA A 675 12.41 6.63 16.76
N VAL A 676 11.34 6.10 17.35
CA VAL A 676 10.11 5.72 16.63
C VAL A 676 9.45 6.91 15.92
N GLY A 677 9.49 8.09 16.55
CA GLY A 677 8.92 9.32 16.00
C GLY A 677 9.86 10.09 15.07
N GLU A 678 11.08 9.64 14.83
CA GLU A 678 12.04 10.36 14.01
C GLU A 678 11.62 10.35 12.54
N THR A 679 11.61 11.54 11.93
CA THR A 679 11.08 11.74 10.57
C THR A 679 12.18 12.11 9.59
N MET A 680 13.08 13.03 9.97
CA MET A 680 13.96 13.70 9.00
C MET A 680 15.23 12.90 8.71
N ILE A 681 15.82 12.28 9.72
CA ILE A 681 16.98 11.39 9.50
C ILE A 681 16.57 10.23 8.60
N VAL A 682 15.42 9.65 8.89
CA VAL A 682 14.85 8.51 8.17
C VAL A 682 14.53 8.88 6.73
N LEU A 683 13.81 9.98 6.50
CA LEU A 683 13.44 10.43 5.16
C LEU A 683 14.66 10.59 4.24
N MET A 684 15.78 11.08 4.79
CA MET A 684 16.97 11.39 4.01
C MET A 684 17.92 10.19 3.83
N ALA A 685 17.98 9.27 4.80
CA ALA A 685 19.01 8.23 4.87
C ALA A 685 18.56 6.80 4.54
N THR A 686 17.27 6.56 4.30
CA THR A 686 16.71 5.19 4.15
C THR A 686 16.51 4.68 2.73
N GLY A 687 16.64 5.54 1.72
CA GLY A 687 16.22 5.22 0.35
C GLY A 687 14.70 5.15 0.17
N ASN A 688 13.91 5.19 1.25
CA ASN A 688 12.46 5.19 1.28
C ASN A 688 11.78 3.98 0.60
N SER A 689 12.39 2.80 0.70
CA SER A 689 11.87 1.54 0.14
C SER A 689 11.00 0.79 1.17
N PRO A 690 9.69 0.57 0.94
CA PRO A 690 8.81 -0.10 1.89
C PRO A 690 8.97 -1.63 1.86
N VAL A 691 10.09 -2.13 2.42
CA VAL A 691 10.41 -3.56 2.53
C VAL A 691 10.16 -4.11 3.93
N VAL A 692 9.87 -5.41 4.03
CA VAL A 692 9.48 -6.10 5.28
C VAL A 692 10.66 -6.82 5.95
N ASN A 693 11.77 -7.04 5.26
CA ASN A 693 12.91 -7.78 5.81
C ASN A 693 13.65 -6.97 6.91
N PHE A 694 14.26 -7.72 7.82
CA PHE A 694 15.14 -7.19 8.87
C PHE A 694 16.62 -7.22 8.45
N ASN A 695 16.92 -7.13 7.15
CA ASN A 695 18.30 -6.98 6.67
C ASN A 695 18.81 -5.57 7.03
N ILE A 696 19.97 -5.48 7.69
CA ILE A 696 20.59 -4.20 8.09
C ILE A 696 21.13 -3.42 6.88
N PHE A 697 21.42 -4.10 5.78
CA PHE A 697 21.99 -3.52 4.56
C PHE A 697 20.95 -3.05 3.55
N GLU A 698 19.67 -3.21 3.84
CA GLU A 698 18.58 -2.72 2.99
C GLU A 698 17.92 -1.47 3.54
N GLY A 699 17.29 -0.71 2.64
CA GLY A 699 16.45 0.42 2.96
C GLY A 699 15.18 0.06 3.74
N MET A 700 14.36 1.08 3.94
CA MET A 700 13.11 1.01 4.69
C MET A 700 12.27 2.27 4.45
N ARG A 701 10.97 2.19 4.73
CA ARG A 701 10.07 3.35 4.78
C ARG A 701 9.38 3.32 6.13
N THR A 702 9.40 4.41 6.90
CA THR A 702 8.69 4.48 8.20
C THR A 702 7.32 5.13 8.03
N LEU A 703 6.46 4.99 9.04
CA LEU A 703 5.17 5.68 9.09
C LEU A 703 5.37 7.21 9.05
N SER A 704 6.32 7.73 9.84
CA SER A 704 6.63 9.16 9.91
C SER A 704 7.11 9.74 8.57
N ALA A 705 8.07 9.07 7.92
CA ALA A 705 8.59 9.48 6.62
C ALA A 705 7.51 9.36 5.53
N ASN A 706 6.69 8.31 5.58
CA ASN A 706 5.62 8.14 4.61
C ASN A 706 4.58 9.25 4.66
N ILE A 707 4.14 9.61 5.88
CA ILE A 707 3.21 10.72 6.11
C ILE A 707 3.81 12.03 5.59
N ALA A 708 5.08 12.31 5.89
CA ALA A 708 5.74 13.55 5.49
C ALA A 708 5.86 13.71 3.97
N VAL A 709 6.12 12.62 3.24
CA VAL A 709 6.29 12.64 1.78
C VAL A 709 4.96 12.68 1.05
N GLU A 710 4.00 11.84 1.45
CA GLU A 710 2.81 11.61 0.63
C GLU A 710 1.63 12.51 1.00
N MET A 711 1.60 13.09 2.21
CA MET A 711 0.49 13.95 2.63
C MET A 711 0.31 15.19 1.74
N PRO A 712 1.36 15.90 1.30
CA PRO A 712 1.22 17.02 0.37
C PRO A 712 0.68 16.63 -1.01
N GLU A 713 0.88 15.38 -1.44
CA GLU A 713 0.47 14.88 -2.77
C GLU A 713 -0.91 14.22 -2.77
N ALA A 714 -1.41 13.83 -1.59
CA ALA A 714 -2.66 13.11 -1.45
C ALA A 714 -3.89 14.00 -1.71
N ALA A 715 -4.80 13.54 -2.58
CA ALA A 715 -6.05 14.23 -2.85
C ALA A 715 -6.95 14.27 -1.60
N VAL A 716 -7.31 15.47 -1.15
CA VAL A 716 -8.09 15.69 0.08
C VAL A 716 -9.39 14.90 0.06
N GLY A 717 -9.62 14.13 1.14
CA GLY A 717 -10.80 13.30 1.32
C GLY A 717 -10.82 11.99 0.51
N GLY A 718 -9.79 11.70 -0.29
CA GLY A 718 -9.59 10.42 -0.96
C GLY A 718 -9.12 9.32 -0.01
N SER A 719 -9.09 8.07 -0.48
CA SER A 719 -8.68 6.92 0.34
C SER A 719 -7.22 7.01 0.77
N HIS A 720 -6.31 7.34 -0.14
CA HIS A 720 -4.89 7.52 0.20
C HIS A 720 -4.69 8.58 1.28
N PHE A 721 -5.35 9.73 1.17
CA PHE A 721 -5.34 10.79 2.19
C PHE A 721 -5.76 10.25 3.56
N ARG A 722 -6.92 9.58 3.64
CA ARG A 722 -7.43 9.03 4.91
C ARG A 722 -6.55 7.90 5.46
N ILE A 723 -5.90 7.10 4.61
CA ILE A 723 -4.94 6.08 5.05
C ILE A 723 -3.70 6.73 5.67
N LEU A 724 -3.24 7.90 5.20
CA LEU A 724 -2.16 8.62 5.86
C LEU A 724 -2.55 9.11 7.26
N PHE A 725 -3.81 9.51 7.47
CA PHE A 725 -4.35 9.78 8.80
C PHE A 725 -4.40 8.51 9.67
N LEU A 726 -4.74 7.37 9.09
CA LEU A 726 -4.65 6.08 9.77
C LEU A 726 -3.20 5.72 10.12
N ALA A 727 -2.23 5.96 9.24
CA ALA A 727 -0.82 5.76 9.52
C ALA A 727 -0.36 6.65 10.70
N ALA A 728 -0.84 7.89 10.77
CA ALA A 728 -0.60 8.79 11.91
C ALA A 728 -1.25 8.25 13.19
N LEU A 729 -2.47 7.70 13.11
CA LEU A 729 -3.15 7.06 14.23
C LEU A 729 -2.40 5.81 14.73
N VAL A 730 -1.86 4.99 13.82
CA VAL A 730 -1.01 3.84 14.14
C VAL A 730 0.27 4.28 14.83
N LEU A 731 0.94 5.31 14.32
CA LEU A 731 2.15 5.87 14.94
C LEU A 731 1.85 6.44 16.33
N PHE A 732 0.73 7.13 16.49
CA PHE A 732 0.25 7.62 17.79
C PHE A 732 -0.03 6.45 18.75
N ALA A 733 -0.72 5.41 18.29
CA ALA A 733 -1.01 4.23 19.10
C ALA A 733 0.28 3.48 19.51
N LEU A 734 1.24 3.35 18.60
CA LEU A 734 2.54 2.74 18.86
C LEU A 734 3.34 3.53 19.90
N THR A 735 3.44 4.84 19.74
CA THR A 735 4.16 5.71 20.70
C THR A 735 3.47 5.74 22.05
N PHE A 736 2.12 5.80 22.09
CA PHE A 736 1.34 5.69 23.31
C PHE A 736 1.57 4.35 24.02
N PHE A 737 1.54 3.24 23.28
CA PHE A 737 1.77 1.90 23.81
C PHE A 737 3.17 1.79 24.43
N VAL A 738 4.22 2.19 23.70
CA VAL A 738 5.61 2.17 24.16
C VAL A 738 5.78 3.00 25.44
N ASN A 739 5.26 4.23 25.45
CA ASN A 739 5.35 5.12 26.61
C ASN A 739 4.57 4.57 27.81
N THR A 740 3.42 3.93 27.57
CA THR A 740 2.64 3.28 28.63
C THR A 740 3.38 2.09 29.23
N VAL A 741 3.99 1.24 28.39
CA VAL A 741 4.84 0.13 28.83
C VAL A 741 6.02 0.65 29.65
N ALA A 742 6.67 1.73 29.19
CA ALA A 742 7.77 2.37 29.90
C ALA A 742 7.37 2.79 31.32
N GLU A 743 6.23 3.44 31.46
CA GLU A 743 5.71 3.91 32.74
C GLU A 743 5.36 2.75 33.67
N ILE A 744 4.69 1.71 33.15
CA ILE A 744 4.32 0.52 33.93
C ILE A 744 5.57 -0.18 34.48
N VAL A 745 6.60 -0.36 33.65
CA VAL A 745 7.85 -0.99 34.08
C VAL A 745 8.58 -0.12 35.11
N ARG A 746 8.65 1.20 34.88
CA ARG A 746 9.24 2.16 35.82
C ARG A 746 8.60 2.07 37.21
N GLN A 747 7.27 2.05 37.30
CA GLN A 747 6.55 1.94 38.57
C GLN A 747 6.81 0.59 39.26
N ARG A 748 6.81 -0.52 38.50
CA ARG A 748 7.12 -1.85 39.05
C ARG A 748 8.55 -1.91 39.62
N LEU A 749 9.54 -1.41 38.89
CA LEU A 749 10.93 -1.39 39.37
C LEU A 749 11.11 -0.49 40.58
N ARG A 750 10.48 0.69 40.61
CA ARG A 750 10.50 1.58 41.77
C ARG A 750 9.92 0.91 43.01
N ASN A 751 8.77 0.24 42.89
CA ASN A 751 8.16 -0.45 44.03
C ASN A 751 9.01 -1.63 44.52
N LYS A 752 9.64 -2.38 43.61
CA LYS A 752 10.52 -3.51 43.95
C LYS A 752 11.76 -3.06 44.74
N TYR A 753 12.29 -1.87 44.45
CA TYR A 753 13.51 -1.36 45.07
C TYR A 753 13.27 -0.24 46.09
N ALA A 754 12.01 0.11 46.40
CA ALA A 754 11.68 1.10 47.42
C ALA A 754 11.96 0.61 48.86
N SER A 755 12.19 -0.70 49.04
CA SER A 755 12.53 -1.33 50.32
C SER A 755 14.03 -1.54 50.54
N LEU A 756 14.88 -1.19 49.55
CA LEU A 756 16.34 -1.12 49.67
C LEU A 756 16.75 0.30 50.04
#